data_AF-A0A498JUS5-F1
#
_entry.id   AF-A0A498JUS5-F1
#
_cell.length_a   1.000
_cell.length_b   1.000
_cell.length_c   1.000
_cell.angle_alpha   90.00
_cell.angle_beta   90.00
_cell.angle_gamma   90.00
#
_symmetry.space_group_name_H-M   'P 1'
#
loop_
_entity.id
_entity.type
_entity.pdbx_description
1 polymer ?
#
loop_
_entity_poly.entity_id
_entity_poly.type
_entity_poly.pdbx_seq_one_letter_code
_entity_poly.pdbx_strand_id
1 'polypeptide(L)'
;MEVPNDFGSGLPCLVNLNLSCNDFHSLPSLSGISKLGQLLLNGCRNLVEIPDLPQSLYLLDIYKCPVVERMPDFSGMSAHMVLSSPKLIEFPGLDSALNSGLILHMPVHNNLTDYLLKDSTLQGWTGRGHITLAGGQIPTWFNHVNEGAQVSFEVPKEIGRNPKALAVCMAYRSFIDVDSVFFGSCFICVINHTKRTSFFVDLMSPPACGGEYLWLGHIPLWEDKFNFEEGDLVLVIAKILRSDQFMVKKTGVRLRSEFMVKKTGVRLVCDKTFEGRLYYRYYPIPYGRALEEIPTENDEDFHEDYENDDEDDSEDDDDDDTNDEGDDNQDDDDDHDDHHKYITVQGLKLHVADIGTGSNVVVFLHGFPEIWYSWRHQMVAAANAGFRAIAPDYRGYGLSDPPPQSEKTSYRDLASDILGILDSLAIPKVFLIAKDFGVGVATLFSLLHPERVVGVVTMGLPIMPPGPRKTGNYLPEGFYISRWQEPGRAEADFGRLDAKTVVRNVYILFSRSEIPIAAEDQEIMDLVDPSTPLPPWFCEEDLAAYGALYEKSGFRTALQVPYRAIREESDVADPIVKAPALFIMGGKDYVNKFPGIEDYINSGKIKEFVPDLEIVFLPEGTHFVQEQSPEEVNQLILTFLGKHI
;
A
#
# COMPACT_ATOMS: atom_id res chain seq x y z
N MET A 1 -0.19 -27.91 -24.39
CA MET A 1 0.96 -28.62 -23.76
C MET A 1 0.38 -29.42 -22.61
N GLU A 2 0.72 -30.68 -22.41
CA GLU A 2 0.18 -31.48 -21.29
C GLU A 2 1.14 -31.39 -20.10
N VAL A 3 0.61 -31.16 -18.89
CA VAL A 3 1.42 -31.24 -17.66
C VAL A 3 1.65 -32.73 -17.35
N PRO A 4 2.91 -33.17 -17.15
CA PRO A 4 3.19 -34.58 -16.87
C PRO A 4 2.45 -35.11 -15.63
N ASN A 5 1.98 -36.36 -15.69
CA ASN A 5 1.25 -36.98 -14.57
C ASN A 5 2.11 -37.18 -13.30
N ASP A 6 3.43 -37.21 -13.43
CA ASP A 6 4.40 -37.33 -12.34
C ASP A 6 4.91 -35.97 -11.83
N PHE A 7 4.44 -34.86 -12.40
CA PHE A 7 4.90 -33.49 -12.11
C PHE A 7 4.89 -33.16 -10.61
N GLY A 8 3.88 -33.64 -9.87
CA GLY A 8 3.77 -33.38 -8.44
C GLY A 8 4.73 -34.17 -7.54
N SER A 9 5.26 -35.30 -8.02
CA SER A 9 6.10 -36.20 -7.21
C SER A 9 7.57 -35.77 -7.13
N GLY A 10 8.05 -34.98 -8.11
CA GLY A 10 9.43 -34.53 -8.22
C GLY A 10 9.74 -33.18 -7.55
N LEU A 11 8.73 -32.46 -7.06
CA LEU A 11 8.86 -31.06 -6.62
C LEU A 11 8.39 -30.85 -5.16
N PRO A 12 9.01 -31.51 -4.16
CA PRO A 12 8.55 -31.47 -2.76
C PRO A 12 8.69 -30.10 -2.08
N CYS A 13 9.39 -29.16 -2.70
CA CYS A 13 9.61 -27.80 -2.21
C CYS A 13 8.83 -26.73 -2.98
N LEU A 14 8.01 -27.10 -3.98
CA LEU A 14 7.24 -26.13 -4.74
C LEU A 14 6.16 -25.49 -3.88
N VAL A 15 6.20 -24.16 -3.75
CA VAL A 15 5.24 -23.37 -2.96
C VAL A 15 4.31 -22.56 -3.86
N ASN A 16 4.80 -22.07 -5.00
CA ASN A 16 4.03 -21.25 -5.93
C ASN A 16 4.06 -21.90 -7.32
N LEU A 17 2.90 -22.09 -7.92
CA LEU A 17 2.74 -22.63 -9.26
C LEU A 17 1.86 -21.70 -10.10
N ASN A 18 2.45 -21.08 -11.11
CA ASN A 18 1.72 -20.26 -12.07
C ASN A 18 1.62 -21.00 -13.40
N LEU A 19 0.38 -21.32 -13.79
CA LEU A 19 0.00 -22.01 -15.02
C LEU A 19 -0.93 -21.15 -15.88
N SER A 20 -0.99 -19.85 -15.61
CA SER A 20 -1.87 -18.90 -16.31
C SER A 20 -1.61 -18.84 -17.83
N CYS A 21 -2.62 -18.46 -18.59
CA CYS A 21 -2.62 -18.24 -20.04
C CYS A 21 -2.22 -19.46 -20.87
N ASN A 22 -2.40 -20.66 -20.31
CA ASN A 22 -2.16 -21.91 -21.01
C ASN A 22 -3.44 -22.52 -21.57
N ASP A 23 -3.28 -23.34 -22.60
CA ASP A 23 -4.39 -23.99 -23.31
C ASP A 23 -4.67 -25.41 -22.79
N PHE A 24 -4.82 -25.55 -21.46
CA PHE A 24 -5.08 -26.84 -20.83
C PHE A 24 -6.56 -27.21 -20.96
N HIS A 25 -6.84 -28.46 -21.34
CA HIS A 25 -8.18 -29.05 -21.19
C HIS A 25 -8.41 -29.65 -19.80
N SER A 26 -7.36 -30.23 -19.23
CA SER A 26 -7.33 -30.82 -17.89
C SER A 26 -5.94 -30.68 -17.28
N LEU A 27 -5.85 -30.83 -15.96
CA LEU A 27 -4.61 -30.87 -15.22
C LEU A 27 -4.49 -32.20 -14.45
N PRO A 28 -3.27 -32.74 -14.24
CA PRO A 28 -3.06 -33.87 -13.36
C PRO A 28 -3.33 -33.48 -11.90
N SER A 29 -3.52 -34.48 -11.02
CA SER A 29 -3.68 -34.22 -9.58
C SER A 29 -2.46 -33.48 -9.02
N LEU A 30 -2.71 -32.39 -8.30
CA LEU A 30 -1.67 -31.59 -7.64
C LEU A 30 -1.57 -31.87 -6.14
N SER A 31 -2.44 -32.74 -5.61
CA SER A 31 -2.48 -33.16 -4.20
C SER A 31 -1.14 -33.67 -3.66
N GLY A 32 -0.28 -34.24 -4.51
CA GLY A 32 1.05 -34.71 -4.16
C GLY A 32 2.07 -33.61 -3.83
N ILE A 33 1.79 -32.36 -4.22
CA ILE A 33 2.67 -31.21 -3.98
C ILE A 33 2.38 -30.62 -2.59
N SER A 34 2.78 -31.35 -1.55
CA SER A 34 2.39 -31.07 -0.15
C SER A 34 2.69 -29.66 0.37
N LYS A 35 3.60 -28.90 -0.25
CA LYS A 35 3.93 -27.51 0.14
C LYS A 35 3.33 -26.43 -0.76
N LEU A 36 2.54 -26.80 -1.78
CA LEU A 36 1.96 -25.83 -2.70
C LEU A 36 0.99 -24.92 -1.95
N GLY A 37 1.37 -23.65 -1.83
CA GLY A 37 0.61 -22.61 -1.16
C GLY A 37 -0.19 -21.74 -2.13
N GLN A 38 0.32 -21.50 -3.33
CA GLN A 38 -0.33 -20.67 -4.35
C GLN A 38 -0.43 -21.38 -5.70
N LEU A 39 -1.63 -21.33 -6.30
CA LEU A 39 -1.88 -21.84 -7.65
C LEU A 39 -2.61 -20.77 -8.48
N LEU A 40 -1.98 -20.35 -9.58
CA LEU A 40 -2.56 -19.36 -10.51
C LEU A 40 -2.89 -20.05 -11.85
N LEU A 41 -4.17 -20.02 -12.23
CA LEU A 41 -4.71 -20.65 -13.44
C LEU A 41 -5.36 -19.63 -14.39
N ASN A 42 -5.05 -18.34 -14.23
CA ASN A 42 -5.76 -17.25 -14.89
C ASN A 42 -5.68 -17.37 -16.42
N GLY A 43 -6.78 -17.16 -17.13
CA GLY A 43 -6.81 -17.19 -18.59
C GLY A 43 -6.65 -18.59 -19.22
N CYS A 44 -6.79 -19.66 -18.43
CA CYS A 44 -6.85 -21.03 -18.96
C CYS A 44 -8.22 -21.30 -19.62
N ARG A 45 -8.37 -20.84 -20.87
CA ARG A 45 -9.70 -20.72 -21.52
C ARG A 45 -10.43 -22.04 -21.80
N ASN A 46 -9.69 -23.14 -21.89
CA ASN A 46 -10.21 -24.47 -22.25
C ASN A 46 -10.26 -25.45 -21.08
N LEU A 47 -9.89 -25.01 -19.86
CA LEU A 47 -9.82 -25.85 -18.67
C LEU A 47 -11.24 -26.12 -18.15
N VAL A 48 -11.63 -27.40 -18.11
CA VAL A 48 -13.00 -27.81 -17.75
C VAL A 48 -13.15 -28.15 -16.28
N GLU A 49 -12.09 -28.65 -15.65
CA GLU A 49 -12.11 -29.15 -14.27
C GLU A 49 -10.82 -28.79 -13.55
N ILE A 50 -10.96 -28.44 -12.27
CA ILE A 50 -9.84 -28.21 -11.37
C ILE A 50 -9.46 -29.55 -10.72
N PRO A 51 -8.18 -29.95 -10.74
CA PRO A 51 -7.76 -31.22 -10.17
C PRO A 51 -7.76 -31.18 -8.63
N ASP A 52 -7.65 -32.33 -7.97
CA ASP A 52 -7.45 -32.37 -6.51
C ASP A 52 -6.22 -31.56 -6.09
N LEU A 53 -6.40 -30.71 -5.07
CA LEU A 53 -5.41 -29.77 -4.57
C LEU A 53 -4.94 -30.16 -3.15
N PRO A 54 -3.72 -29.76 -2.75
CA PRO A 54 -3.22 -30.02 -1.41
C PRO A 54 -3.85 -29.07 -0.37
N GLN A 55 -3.99 -29.54 0.88
CA GLN A 55 -4.54 -28.76 2.00
C GLN A 55 -3.68 -27.57 2.42
N SER A 56 -2.42 -27.49 1.96
CA SER A 56 -1.52 -26.36 2.20
C SER A 56 -1.81 -25.13 1.35
N LEU A 57 -2.70 -25.25 0.36
CA LEU A 57 -3.06 -24.17 -0.54
C LEU A 57 -3.80 -23.07 0.23
N TYR A 58 -3.28 -21.85 0.17
CA TYR A 58 -3.89 -20.65 0.75
C TYR A 58 -4.33 -19.64 -0.31
N LEU A 59 -3.93 -19.79 -1.58
CA LEU A 59 -4.37 -18.97 -2.70
C LEU A 59 -4.64 -19.82 -3.94
N LEU A 60 -5.84 -19.67 -4.53
CA LEU A 60 -6.22 -20.23 -5.81
C LEU A 60 -6.86 -19.13 -6.69
N ASP A 61 -6.24 -18.84 -7.82
CA ASP A 61 -6.78 -17.86 -8.77
C ASP A 61 -7.19 -18.53 -10.07
N ILE A 62 -8.48 -18.44 -10.40
CA ILE A 62 -9.12 -19.00 -11.59
C ILE A 62 -9.90 -17.85 -12.25
N TYR A 63 -9.17 -16.84 -12.70
CA TYR A 63 -9.75 -15.69 -13.38
C TYR A 63 -9.80 -15.89 -14.90
N LYS A 64 -10.83 -15.39 -15.60
CA LYS A 64 -11.00 -15.53 -17.07
C LYS A 64 -10.91 -16.99 -17.58
N CYS A 65 -11.50 -17.95 -16.85
CA CYS A 65 -11.57 -19.38 -17.21
C CYS A 65 -13.04 -19.81 -17.47
N PRO A 66 -13.59 -19.53 -18.66
CA PRO A 66 -15.04 -19.49 -18.90
C PRO A 66 -15.72 -20.87 -18.97
N VAL A 67 -14.96 -21.97 -19.04
CA VAL A 67 -15.50 -23.32 -19.25
C VAL A 67 -15.33 -24.27 -18.06
N VAL A 68 -14.82 -23.78 -16.93
CA VAL A 68 -14.69 -24.61 -15.71
C VAL A 68 -16.10 -24.93 -15.19
N GLU A 69 -16.43 -26.21 -15.11
CA GLU A 69 -17.76 -26.70 -14.70
C GLU A 69 -17.75 -27.27 -13.27
N ARG A 70 -16.61 -27.81 -12.82
CA ARG A 70 -16.48 -28.55 -11.56
C ARG A 70 -15.23 -28.18 -10.77
N MET A 71 -15.40 -28.00 -9.45
CA MET A 71 -14.31 -27.88 -8.48
C MET A 71 -14.05 -29.23 -7.79
N PRO A 72 -12.83 -29.49 -7.27
CA PRO A 72 -12.59 -30.59 -6.34
C PRO A 72 -13.28 -30.32 -4.99
N ASP A 73 -13.25 -31.31 -4.09
CA ASP A 73 -13.78 -31.14 -2.73
C ASP A 73 -12.84 -30.27 -1.88
N PHE A 74 -13.33 -29.11 -1.43
CA PHE A 74 -12.59 -28.18 -0.56
C PHE A 74 -12.93 -28.33 0.93
N SER A 75 -13.60 -29.42 1.33
CA SER A 75 -13.95 -29.64 2.73
C SER A 75 -12.73 -29.47 3.65
N GLY A 76 -12.84 -28.57 4.64
CA GLY A 76 -11.78 -28.32 5.60
C GLY A 76 -10.71 -27.30 5.18
N MET A 77 -10.72 -26.81 3.94
CA MET A 77 -9.73 -25.86 3.44
C MET A 77 -10.03 -24.41 3.89
N SER A 78 -8.98 -23.68 4.27
CA SER A 78 -9.01 -22.23 4.48
C SER A 78 -8.07 -21.58 3.48
N ALA A 79 -8.63 -21.10 2.37
CA ALA A 79 -7.90 -20.49 1.28
C ALA A 79 -8.62 -19.22 0.80
N HIS A 80 -7.89 -18.35 0.11
CA HIS A 80 -8.46 -17.31 -0.73
C HIS A 80 -8.63 -17.86 -2.15
N MET A 81 -9.85 -17.81 -2.66
CA MET A 81 -10.21 -18.31 -3.97
C MET A 81 -10.90 -17.23 -4.81
N VAL A 82 -10.38 -17.00 -6.00
CA VAL A 82 -11.04 -16.21 -7.06
C VAL A 82 -11.48 -17.17 -8.16
N LEU A 83 -12.76 -17.15 -8.51
CA LEU A 83 -13.38 -18.13 -9.38
C LEU A 83 -14.33 -17.48 -10.39
N SER A 84 -13.81 -17.29 -11.60
CA SER A 84 -14.49 -16.63 -12.70
C SER A 84 -14.89 -17.64 -13.78
N SER A 85 -15.96 -18.40 -13.55
CA SER A 85 -16.57 -19.25 -14.58
C SER A 85 -18.11 -19.15 -14.56
N PRO A 86 -18.74 -18.80 -15.70
CA PRO A 86 -20.21 -18.79 -15.83
C PRO A 86 -20.80 -20.21 -15.89
N LYS A 87 -20.01 -21.22 -16.24
CA LYS A 87 -20.47 -22.62 -16.39
C LYS A 87 -20.34 -23.45 -15.11
N LEU A 88 -19.87 -22.86 -14.03
CA LEU A 88 -19.64 -23.57 -12.79
C LEU A 88 -20.98 -24.06 -12.20
N ILE A 89 -21.08 -25.38 -12.03
CA ILE A 89 -22.30 -26.06 -11.56
C ILE A 89 -22.07 -26.89 -10.30
N GLU A 90 -20.86 -27.41 -10.09
CA GLU A 90 -20.55 -28.28 -8.95
C GLU A 90 -19.38 -27.72 -8.12
N PHE A 91 -19.61 -27.58 -6.82
CA PHE A 91 -18.58 -27.23 -5.84
C PHE A 91 -18.76 -28.11 -4.59
N PRO A 92 -18.27 -29.36 -4.63
CA PRO A 92 -18.32 -30.28 -3.50
C PRO A 92 -17.64 -29.69 -2.26
N GLY A 93 -18.26 -29.86 -1.10
CA GLY A 93 -17.68 -29.41 0.17
C GLY A 93 -17.71 -27.90 0.41
N LEU A 94 -18.36 -27.10 -0.46
CA LEU A 94 -18.42 -25.64 -0.33
C LEU A 94 -18.88 -25.18 1.07
N ASP A 95 -19.95 -25.78 1.61
CA ASP A 95 -20.47 -25.43 2.94
C ASP A 95 -19.43 -25.67 4.05
N SER A 96 -18.67 -26.76 3.94
CA SER A 96 -17.61 -27.11 4.87
C SER A 96 -16.45 -26.12 4.75
N ALA A 97 -16.01 -25.81 3.52
CA ALA A 97 -14.96 -24.85 3.23
C ALA A 97 -15.31 -23.44 3.73
N LEU A 98 -16.53 -22.97 3.47
CA LEU A 98 -17.05 -21.70 3.97
C LEU A 98 -16.98 -21.65 5.50
N ASN A 99 -17.34 -22.73 6.20
CA ASN A 99 -17.25 -22.81 7.65
C ASN A 99 -15.80 -22.93 8.18
N SER A 100 -14.88 -23.46 7.38
CA SER A 100 -13.44 -23.50 7.66
C SER A 100 -12.70 -22.17 7.41
N GLY A 101 -13.39 -21.15 6.89
CA GLY A 101 -12.83 -19.82 6.67
C GLY A 101 -12.30 -19.60 5.24
N LEU A 102 -12.91 -20.25 4.25
CA LEU A 102 -12.72 -19.93 2.84
C LEU A 102 -13.13 -18.47 2.56
N ILE A 103 -12.26 -17.74 1.86
CA ILE A 103 -12.59 -16.46 1.23
C ILE A 103 -12.88 -16.75 -0.24
N LEU A 104 -14.10 -16.46 -0.68
CA LEU A 104 -14.56 -16.83 -2.02
C LEU A 104 -15.01 -15.61 -2.81
N HIS A 105 -14.39 -15.40 -3.96
CA HIS A 105 -14.79 -14.39 -4.91
C HIS A 105 -15.28 -15.01 -6.21
N MET A 106 -16.50 -14.67 -6.62
CA MET A 106 -17.12 -15.09 -7.87
C MET A 106 -17.57 -13.86 -8.68
N PRO A 107 -16.69 -13.30 -9.54
CA PRO A 107 -16.96 -12.06 -10.28
C PRO A 107 -18.01 -12.22 -11.38
N VAL A 108 -18.32 -13.46 -11.76
CA VAL A 108 -19.24 -13.78 -12.85
C VAL A 108 -20.41 -14.56 -12.28
N HIS A 109 -21.63 -14.13 -12.61
CA HIS A 109 -22.85 -14.81 -12.20
C HIS A 109 -22.93 -16.23 -12.78
N ASN A 110 -23.32 -17.19 -11.93
CA ASN A 110 -23.52 -18.60 -12.31
C ASN A 110 -24.55 -19.28 -11.40
N ASN A 111 -24.86 -20.55 -11.67
CA ASN A 111 -25.86 -21.33 -10.93
C ASN A 111 -25.55 -21.44 -9.43
N LEU A 112 -24.27 -21.45 -9.04
CA LEU A 112 -23.87 -21.50 -7.63
C LEU A 112 -24.11 -20.15 -6.93
N THR A 113 -23.96 -19.04 -7.63
CA THR A 113 -24.32 -17.71 -7.12
C THR A 113 -25.80 -17.66 -6.74
N ASP A 114 -26.66 -18.16 -7.64
CA ASP A 114 -28.10 -18.31 -7.38
C ASP A 114 -28.40 -19.23 -6.19
N TYR A 115 -27.72 -20.38 -6.10
CA TYR A 115 -27.85 -21.32 -5.00
C TYR A 115 -27.49 -20.69 -3.66
N LEU A 116 -26.35 -19.99 -3.58
CA LEU A 116 -25.88 -19.31 -2.39
C LEU A 116 -26.86 -18.23 -1.91
N LEU A 117 -27.43 -17.45 -2.84
CA LEU A 117 -28.34 -16.35 -2.51
C LEU A 117 -29.77 -16.81 -2.14
N LYS A 118 -30.26 -17.90 -2.73
CA LYS A 118 -31.64 -18.40 -2.52
C LYS A 118 -31.78 -19.38 -1.37
N ASP A 119 -30.74 -20.15 -1.03
CA ASP A 119 -30.85 -21.25 -0.06
C ASP A 119 -30.53 -20.81 1.39
N SER A 120 -31.04 -21.59 2.33
CA SER A 120 -30.73 -21.58 3.76
C SER A 120 -29.24 -21.80 4.09
N THR A 121 -28.43 -22.17 3.10
CA THR A 121 -27.00 -22.43 3.20
C THR A 121 -26.21 -21.26 3.80
N LEU A 122 -26.33 -20.06 3.22
CA LEU A 122 -25.68 -18.86 3.78
C LEU A 122 -26.31 -18.40 5.10
N GLN A 123 -27.57 -18.73 5.35
CA GLN A 123 -28.20 -18.46 6.65
C GLN A 123 -27.55 -19.28 7.77
N GLY A 124 -27.11 -20.52 7.46
CA GLY A 124 -26.44 -21.43 8.39
C GLY A 124 -24.92 -21.29 8.44
N TRP A 125 -24.31 -20.53 7.52
CA TRP A 125 -22.86 -20.32 7.47
C TRP A 125 -22.33 -19.64 8.73
N THR A 126 -21.25 -20.15 9.31
CA THR A 126 -20.67 -19.66 10.59
C THR A 126 -19.16 -19.41 10.51
N GLY A 127 -18.56 -19.57 9.33
CA GLY A 127 -17.13 -19.38 9.15
C GLY A 127 -16.71 -17.92 9.20
N ARG A 128 -15.39 -17.72 9.38
CA ARG A 128 -14.74 -16.41 9.52
C ARG A 128 -14.27 -15.80 8.19
N GLY A 129 -14.53 -16.45 7.06
CA GLY A 129 -14.23 -15.91 5.74
C GLY A 129 -15.24 -14.85 5.30
N HIS A 130 -15.13 -14.42 4.05
CA HIS A 130 -16.12 -13.59 3.37
C HIS A 130 -16.36 -14.09 1.96
N ILE A 131 -17.52 -13.73 1.40
CA ILE A 131 -17.84 -14.05 0.02
C ILE A 131 -18.15 -12.76 -0.76
N THR A 132 -17.74 -12.75 -2.01
CA THR A 132 -18.15 -11.72 -2.97
C THR A 132 -18.75 -12.38 -4.19
N LEU A 133 -19.98 -12.00 -4.53
CA LEU A 133 -20.77 -12.58 -5.61
C LEU A 133 -21.18 -11.50 -6.61
N ALA A 134 -21.29 -11.85 -7.89
CA ALA A 134 -21.92 -10.98 -8.88
C ALA A 134 -23.42 -10.75 -8.58
N GLY A 135 -23.89 -9.52 -8.78
CA GLY A 135 -25.26 -9.07 -8.54
C GLY A 135 -25.40 -8.17 -7.30
N GLY A 136 -26.43 -7.32 -7.26
CA GLY A 136 -26.60 -6.30 -6.20
C GLY A 136 -27.77 -6.54 -5.23
N GLN A 137 -28.37 -7.72 -5.19
CA GLN A 137 -29.56 -7.96 -4.36
C GLN A 137 -29.20 -8.49 -2.97
N ILE A 138 -29.50 -7.69 -1.93
CA ILE A 138 -29.39 -8.16 -0.54
C ILE A 138 -30.42 -9.26 -0.28
N PRO A 139 -30.02 -10.42 0.30
CA PRO A 139 -30.94 -11.49 0.60
C PRO A 139 -32.05 -11.07 1.58
N THR A 140 -33.28 -11.53 1.35
CA THR A 140 -34.47 -11.13 2.12
C THR A 140 -34.46 -11.57 3.60
N TRP A 141 -33.48 -12.37 4.02
CA TRP A 141 -33.31 -12.82 5.40
C TRP A 141 -32.44 -11.87 6.25
N PHE A 142 -31.99 -10.76 5.68
CA PHE A 142 -31.46 -9.63 6.44
C PHE A 142 -32.59 -8.81 7.07
N ASN A 143 -32.48 -8.54 8.37
CA ASN A 143 -33.58 -7.93 9.14
C ASN A 143 -33.52 -6.40 9.17
N HIS A 144 -32.33 -5.83 9.01
CA HIS A 144 -32.11 -4.39 8.94
C HIS A 144 -31.44 -4.10 7.62
N VAL A 145 -32.15 -3.46 6.70
CA VAL A 145 -31.66 -3.10 5.37
C VAL A 145 -31.98 -1.64 5.13
N ASN A 146 -31.02 -0.92 4.57
CA ASN A 146 -31.20 0.46 4.16
C ASN A 146 -30.61 0.66 2.76
N GLU A 147 -31.11 1.65 2.04
CA GLU A 147 -30.41 2.16 0.86
C GLU A 147 -29.16 2.93 1.31
N GLY A 148 -28.09 2.86 0.51
CA GLY A 148 -26.80 3.47 0.82
C GLY A 148 -25.90 2.64 1.75
N ALA A 149 -24.86 3.31 2.24
CA ALA A 149 -23.76 2.72 3.02
C ALA A 149 -24.09 2.46 4.50
N GLN A 150 -25.22 2.95 5.00
CA GLN A 150 -25.47 3.05 6.44
C GLN A 150 -26.69 2.24 6.87
N VAL A 151 -26.60 1.51 7.98
CA VAL A 151 -27.74 0.85 8.60
C VAL A 151 -27.75 1.13 10.10
N SER A 152 -28.81 1.76 10.57
CA SER A 152 -29.08 1.97 11.99
C SER A 152 -30.12 0.97 12.50
N PHE A 153 -29.91 0.43 13.68
CA PHE A 153 -30.87 -0.43 14.35
C PHE A 153 -30.75 -0.37 15.87
N GLU A 154 -31.86 -0.66 16.55
CA GLU A 154 -31.87 -0.93 17.98
C GLU A 154 -31.70 -2.44 18.20
N VAL A 155 -30.81 -2.82 19.12
CA VAL A 155 -30.59 -4.23 19.47
C VAL A 155 -31.88 -4.81 20.11
N PRO A 156 -32.55 -5.79 19.48
CA PRO A 156 -33.88 -6.23 19.88
C PRO A 156 -33.96 -6.84 21.30
N LYS A 157 -35.12 -6.67 21.94
CA LYS A 157 -35.44 -7.16 23.29
C LYS A 157 -35.46 -8.67 23.51
N GLU A 158 -35.43 -9.43 22.43
CA GLU A 158 -35.52 -10.89 22.47
C GLU A 158 -34.15 -11.58 22.55
N ILE A 159 -33.06 -10.80 22.54
CA ILE A 159 -31.69 -11.32 22.59
C ILE A 159 -31.28 -11.54 24.06
N GLY A 160 -31.83 -12.55 24.71
CA GLY A 160 -31.44 -12.98 26.07
C GLY A 160 -30.01 -13.56 26.19
N ARG A 161 -29.08 -13.22 25.27
CA ARG A 161 -27.65 -13.61 25.27
C ARG A 161 -26.80 -12.57 24.53
N ASN A 162 -25.54 -12.39 24.96
CA ASN A 162 -24.56 -11.56 24.28
C ASN A 162 -24.42 -11.96 22.79
N PRO A 163 -24.68 -11.05 21.83
CA PRO A 163 -24.46 -11.33 20.42
C PRO A 163 -22.97 -11.50 20.16
N LYS A 164 -22.60 -12.51 19.36
CA LYS A 164 -21.20 -12.90 19.14
C LYS A 164 -20.66 -12.50 17.77
N ALA A 165 -21.53 -12.14 16.83
CA ALA A 165 -21.13 -11.63 15.53
C ALA A 165 -22.23 -10.79 14.87
N LEU A 166 -21.82 -9.89 13.97
CA LEU A 166 -22.67 -9.24 12.97
C LEU A 166 -22.47 -9.94 11.63
N ALA A 167 -23.55 -10.40 11.01
CA ALA A 167 -23.53 -10.67 9.57
C ALA A 167 -23.78 -9.34 8.87
N VAL A 168 -22.85 -8.93 8.00
CA VAL A 168 -22.91 -7.69 7.23
C VAL A 168 -22.92 -8.05 5.76
N CYS A 169 -23.83 -7.42 5.02
CA CYS A 169 -23.95 -7.55 3.58
C CYS A 169 -23.98 -6.17 2.94
N MET A 170 -23.23 -6.02 1.86
CA MET A 170 -23.08 -4.77 1.14
C MET A 170 -23.30 -5.06 -0.34
N ALA A 171 -24.31 -4.42 -0.92
CA ALA A 171 -24.50 -4.36 -2.36
C ALA A 171 -23.82 -3.10 -2.88
N TYR A 172 -22.89 -3.26 -3.83
CA TYR A 172 -22.10 -2.16 -4.36
C TYR A 172 -21.94 -2.29 -5.87
N ARG A 173 -21.72 -1.17 -6.55
CA ARG A 173 -21.30 -1.11 -7.93
C ARG A 173 -19.81 -0.78 -7.97
N SER A 174 -19.06 -1.50 -8.79
CA SER A 174 -17.67 -1.16 -9.13
C SER A 174 -17.63 -0.51 -10.51
N PHE A 175 -16.84 0.57 -10.63
CA PHE A 175 -16.58 1.30 -11.88
C PHE A 175 -15.18 1.00 -12.45
N ILE A 176 -14.45 0.06 -11.86
CA ILE A 176 -13.08 -0.30 -12.26
C ILE A 176 -13.11 -1.17 -13.53
N ASP A 177 -12.25 -0.87 -14.49
CA ASP A 177 -12.18 -1.54 -15.79
C ASP A 177 -11.58 -2.97 -15.71
N VAL A 178 -11.92 -3.81 -16.68
CA VAL A 178 -11.86 -5.29 -16.65
C VAL A 178 -10.45 -5.92 -16.68
N ASP A 179 -9.40 -5.10 -16.66
CA ASP A 179 -8.00 -5.53 -16.82
C ASP A 179 -7.09 -5.23 -15.62
N SER A 180 -7.61 -4.60 -14.57
CA SER A 180 -6.89 -4.31 -13.32
C SER A 180 -7.40 -5.18 -12.17
N VAL A 181 -6.59 -6.13 -11.69
CA VAL A 181 -6.85 -6.84 -10.43
C VAL A 181 -6.49 -5.90 -9.29
N PHE A 182 -7.45 -5.10 -8.83
CA PHE A 182 -7.23 -4.13 -7.76
C PHE A 182 -7.59 -4.70 -6.38
N PHE A 183 -6.72 -4.48 -5.40
CA PHE A 183 -6.98 -4.75 -3.99
C PHE A 183 -7.38 -3.43 -3.30
N GLY A 184 -8.67 -3.07 -3.38
CA GLY A 184 -9.19 -1.96 -2.57
C GLY A 184 -9.32 -2.38 -1.10
N SER A 185 -9.26 -1.43 -0.17
CA SER A 185 -9.60 -1.67 1.24
C SER A 185 -11.04 -1.21 1.50
N CYS A 186 -11.88 -2.13 1.94
CA CYS A 186 -13.24 -1.83 2.39
C CYS A 186 -13.28 -1.90 3.91
N PHE A 187 -13.95 -0.93 4.54
CA PHE A 187 -14.05 -0.83 5.99
C PHE A 187 -15.50 -0.96 6.39
N ILE A 188 -15.76 -1.73 7.45
CA ILE A 188 -17.01 -1.64 8.17
C ILE A 188 -16.75 -0.90 9.46
N CYS A 189 -17.32 0.30 9.59
CA CYS A 189 -17.42 0.99 10.86
C CYS A 189 -18.63 0.48 11.61
N VAL A 190 -18.47 0.21 12.89
CA VAL A 190 -19.58 -0.13 13.78
C VAL A 190 -19.53 0.82 14.96
N ILE A 191 -20.62 1.55 15.17
CA ILE A 191 -20.76 2.58 16.20
C ILE A 191 -21.94 2.19 17.09
N ASN A 192 -21.70 2.11 18.40
CA ASN A 192 -22.73 1.96 19.41
C ASN A 192 -22.94 3.31 20.10
N HIS A 193 -24.04 3.99 19.79
CA HIS A 193 -24.38 5.29 20.34
C HIS A 193 -24.71 5.23 21.85
N THR A 194 -25.34 4.14 22.30
CA THR A 194 -25.73 3.97 23.70
C THR A 194 -24.50 3.88 24.61
N LYS A 195 -23.50 3.09 24.21
CA LYS A 195 -22.27 2.86 24.99
C LYS A 195 -21.12 3.79 24.60
N ARG A 196 -21.29 4.58 23.54
CA ARG A 196 -20.25 5.44 22.94
C ARG A 196 -18.98 4.66 22.63
N THR A 197 -19.14 3.51 22.00
CA THR A 197 -18.03 2.66 21.54
C THR A 197 -18.08 2.50 20.03
N SER A 198 -16.92 2.28 19.43
CA SER A 198 -16.82 2.15 17.98
C SER A 198 -15.58 1.37 17.58
N PHE A 199 -15.64 0.70 16.43
CA PHE A 199 -14.51 0.00 15.84
C PHE A 199 -14.63 -0.07 14.33
N PHE A 200 -13.48 -0.20 13.67
CA PHE A 200 -13.40 -0.58 12.27
C PHE A 200 -13.01 -2.04 12.11
N VAL A 201 -13.54 -2.62 11.05
CA VAL A 201 -13.09 -3.88 10.49
C VAL A 201 -12.57 -3.61 9.10
N ASP A 202 -11.28 -3.84 8.89
CA ASP A 202 -10.67 -3.84 7.56
C ASP A 202 -10.99 -5.17 6.87
N LEU A 203 -11.73 -5.07 5.78
CA LEU A 203 -12.09 -6.16 4.90
C LEU A 203 -11.07 -6.17 3.77
N MET A 204 -10.23 -7.21 3.75
CA MET A 204 -9.35 -7.47 2.62
C MET A 204 -10.18 -7.71 1.35
N SER A 205 -10.26 -6.66 0.53
CA SER A 205 -10.63 -6.55 -0.88
C SER A 205 -11.97 -7.08 -1.38
N PRO A 206 -12.97 -6.19 -1.57
CA PRO A 206 -13.97 -6.41 -2.59
C PRO A 206 -13.28 -6.36 -3.98
N PRO A 207 -13.52 -7.35 -4.83
CA PRO A 207 -13.00 -7.41 -6.18
C PRO A 207 -13.79 -6.54 -7.15
N ALA A 208 -13.11 -6.09 -8.20
CA ALA A 208 -13.55 -4.93 -8.97
C ALA A 208 -13.31 -5.11 -10.46
N CYS A 209 -14.34 -5.54 -11.20
CA CYS A 209 -14.33 -5.53 -12.66
C CYS A 209 -15.72 -5.10 -13.15
N GLY A 210 -16.01 -3.81 -13.13
CA GLY A 210 -17.17 -3.19 -13.78
C GLY A 210 -18.49 -3.96 -13.60
N GLY A 211 -19.28 -3.62 -12.59
CA GLY A 211 -20.54 -4.34 -12.37
C GLY A 211 -21.12 -4.17 -10.98
N GLU A 212 -22.22 -4.87 -10.73
CA GLU A 212 -22.84 -4.95 -9.41
C GLU A 212 -22.39 -6.21 -8.69
N TYR A 213 -22.13 -6.06 -7.39
CA TYR A 213 -21.62 -7.10 -6.54
C TYR A 213 -22.29 -7.08 -5.17
N LEU A 214 -22.27 -8.25 -4.55
CA LEU A 214 -22.71 -8.48 -3.20
C LEU A 214 -21.54 -9.00 -2.39
N TRP A 215 -21.10 -8.22 -1.41
CA TRP A 215 -20.18 -8.69 -0.38
C TRP A 215 -20.97 -9.18 0.83
N LEU A 216 -20.55 -10.30 1.42
CA LEU A 216 -21.14 -10.85 2.64
C LEU A 216 -20.05 -11.41 3.55
N GLY A 217 -20.03 -10.99 4.81
CA GLY A 217 -19.08 -11.47 5.81
C GLY A 217 -19.63 -11.47 7.23
N HIS A 218 -18.90 -12.13 8.13
CA HIS A 218 -19.18 -12.15 9.56
C HIS A 218 -18.13 -11.36 10.33
N ILE A 219 -18.59 -10.41 11.14
CA ILE A 219 -17.77 -9.61 12.05
C ILE A 219 -17.96 -10.14 13.48
N PRO A 220 -17.01 -10.92 14.01
CA PRO A 220 -16.99 -11.28 15.43
C PRO A 220 -17.10 -10.07 16.37
N LEU A 221 -17.96 -10.20 17.38
CA LEU A 221 -18.07 -9.28 18.50
C LEU A 221 -17.31 -9.90 19.68
N TRP A 222 -16.18 -9.31 20.07
CA TRP A 222 -15.35 -9.83 21.16
C TRP A 222 -15.97 -9.56 22.54
N GLU A 223 -15.92 -10.57 23.42
CA GLU A 223 -16.65 -10.62 24.70
C GLU A 223 -16.38 -9.42 25.64
N ASP A 224 -15.20 -8.78 25.53
CA ASP A 224 -14.78 -7.77 26.52
C ASP A 224 -14.78 -6.32 26.02
N LYS A 225 -14.85 -6.06 24.70
CA LYS A 225 -14.62 -4.72 24.14
C LYS A 225 -15.76 -4.14 23.29
N PHE A 226 -16.57 -5.00 22.67
CA PHE A 226 -17.62 -4.58 21.72
C PHE A 226 -18.93 -5.36 21.92
N ASN A 227 -19.25 -5.68 23.18
CA ASN A 227 -20.47 -6.40 23.52
C ASN A 227 -21.71 -5.50 23.39
N PHE A 228 -22.72 -5.97 22.67
CA PHE A 228 -24.00 -5.27 22.57
C PHE A 228 -24.98 -5.77 23.62
N GLU A 229 -25.75 -4.84 24.17
CA GLU A 229 -26.85 -5.10 25.09
C GLU A 229 -28.19 -4.79 24.42
N GLU A 230 -29.24 -5.39 24.95
CA GLU A 230 -30.61 -5.06 24.59
C GLU A 230 -30.86 -3.55 24.69
N GLY A 231 -31.44 -2.96 23.64
CA GLY A 231 -31.71 -1.53 23.57
C GLY A 231 -30.52 -0.67 23.15
N ASP A 232 -29.34 -1.25 22.89
CA ASP A 232 -28.23 -0.50 22.30
C ASP A 232 -28.62 0.03 20.91
N LEU A 233 -28.35 1.31 20.65
CA LEU A 233 -28.51 1.94 19.35
C LEU A 233 -27.20 1.79 18.58
N VAL A 234 -27.24 1.03 17.48
CA VAL A 234 -26.05 0.68 16.69
C VAL A 234 -26.21 1.19 15.26
N LEU A 235 -25.16 1.85 14.79
CA LEU A 235 -24.97 2.28 13.40
C LEU A 235 -23.83 1.46 12.79
N VAL A 236 -24.08 0.88 11.62
CA VAL A 236 -23.07 0.19 10.81
C VAL A 236 -22.90 0.97 9.52
N ILE A 237 -21.65 1.31 9.19
CA ILE A 237 -21.28 2.07 8.00
C ILE A 237 -20.34 1.21 7.16
N ALA A 238 -20.72 0.91 5.93
CA ALA A 238 -19.86 0.26 4.96
C ALA A 238 -19.16 1.33 4.11
N LYS A 239 -17.86 1.54 4.35
CA LYS A 239 -17.05 2.56 3.67
C LYS A 239 -16.03 1.91 2.75
N ILE A 240 -15.94 2.38 1.52
CA ILE A 240 -14.89 2.01 0.57
C ILE A 240 -14.00 3.25 0.42
N LEU A 241 -12.68 3.13 0.60
CA LEU A 241 -11.76 4.29 0.67
C LEU A 241 -11.60 5.08 -0.65
N ARG A 242 -12.32 4.72 -1.71
CA ARG A 242 -12.36 5.42 -2.99
C ARG A 242 -13.78 5.46 -3.52
N SER A 243 -14.50 6.55 -3.23
CA SER A 243 -15.91 6.76 -3.62
C SER A 243 -16.10 7.00 -5.12
N ASP A 244 -15.06 7.43 -5.82
CA ASP A 244 -15.01 7.59 -7.28
C ASP A 244 -15.03 6.25 -8.04
N GLN A 245 -14.58 5.16 -7.39
CA GLN A 245 -14.44 3.84 -8.03
C GLN A 245 -15.52 2.84 -7.61
N PHE A 246 -16.22 3.09 -6.51
CA PHE A 246 -17.28 2.22 -6.00
C PHE A 246 -18.42 3.00 -5.38
N MET A 247 -19.65 2.59 -5.68
CA MET A 247 -20.86 3.14 -5.09
C MET A 247 -21.59 2.06 -4.30
N VAL A 248 -21.73 2.23 -2.98
CA VAL A 248 -22.53 1.34 -2.14
C VAL A 248 -24.00 1.67 -2.33
N LYS A 249 -24.77 0.73 -2.89
CA LYS A 249 -26.19 0.93 -3.18
C LYS A 249 -27.08 0.57 -2.01
N LYS A 250 -26.77 -0.51 -1.31
CA LYS A 250 -27.57 -1.01 -0.18
C LYS A 250 -26.67 -1.68 0.85
N THR A 251 -27.05 -1.56 2.11
CA THR A 251 -26.39 -2.23 3.22
C THR A 251 -27.40 -2.99 4.06
N GLY A 252 -27.03 -4.19 4.51
CA GLY A 252 -27.87 -5.09 5.29
C GLY A 252 -27.12 -5.65 6.48
N VAL A 253 -27.75 -5.62 7.65
CA VAL A 253 -27.17 -6.13 8.90
C VAL A 253 -28.11 -7.13 9.56
N ARG A 254 -27.53 -8.21 10.10
CA ARG A 254 -28.21 -9.20 10.91
C ARG A 254 -27.37 -9.58 12.14
N LEU A 255 -27.94 -9.39 13.32
CA LEU A 255 -27.35 -9.85 14.59
C LEU A 255 -27.38 -11.39 14.67
N ARG A 256 -26.25 -12.01 15.07
CA ARG A 256 -26.16 -13.46 15.29
C ARG A 256 -25.99 -13.80 16.78
N SER A 257 -26.97 -14.49 17.35
CA SER A 257 -26.82 -15.36 18.53
C SER A 257 -26.68 -16.81 18.05
N GLU A 258 -25.67 -17.56 18.49
CA GLU A 258 -25.30 -18.88 17.94
C GLU A 258 -26.49 -19.89 17.80
N PHE A 259 -26.51 -20.64 16.68
CA PHE A 259 -27.70 -21.16 15.97
C PHE A 259 -28.15 -22.60 16.28
N MET A 260 -29.46 -22.87 16.09
CA MET A 260 -29.98 -23.96 15.22
C MET A 260 -31.49 -23.73 14.87
N VAL A 261 -31.93 -23.79 13.58
CA VAL A 261 -33.38 -23.84 13.20
C VAL A 261 -33.64 -24.70 11.95
N LYS A 262 -34.65 -25.58 12.02
CA LYS A 262 -35.40 -26.13 10.87
C LYS A 262 -36.75 -25.39 10.78
N LYS A 263 -36.86 -24.46 9.80
CA LYS A 263 -38.01 -23.63 9.37
C LYS A 263 -38.79 -22.84 10.45
N THR A 264 -38.70 -21.51 10.30
CA THR A 264 -39.53 -20.41 10.84
C THR A 264 -40.19 -20.66 12.20
N GLY A 265 -39.37 -20.46 13.23
CA GLY A 265 -39.75 -20.40 14.65
C GLY A 265 -38.49 -20.26 15.50
N VAL A 266 -38.41 -19.21 16.31
CA VAL A 266 -37.26 -18.90 17.19
C VAL A 266 -37.11 -19.99 18.26
N ARG A 267 -35.89 -20.55 18.43
CA ARG A 267 -35.44 -21.15 19.70
C ARG A 267 -33.91 -21.35 19.78
N LEU A 268 -33.35 -21.02 20.96
CA LEU A 268 -31.91 -21.00 21.32
C LEU A 268 -31.38 -22.33 21.88
N VAL A 269 -30.10 -22.66 21.60
CA VAL A 269 -29.20 -23.49 22.45
C VAL A 269 -27.74 -23.00 22.33
N CYS A 270 -26.94 -23.15 23.40
CA CYS A 270 -25.64 -22.50 23.68
C CYS A 270 -24.41 -23.40 23.43
N ASP A 271 -23.23 -22.75 23.40
CA ASP A 271 -21.87 -23.28 23.65
C ASP A 271 -21.05 -23.76 22.43
N LYS A 272 -20.33 -22.84 21.75
CA LYS A 272 -19.02 -23.11 21.12
C LYS A 272 -18.06 -21.91 21.14
N THR A 273 -16.77 -22.22 21.14
CA THR A 273 -15.62 -21.33 20.90
C THR A 273 -15.31 -21.25 19.41
N PHE A 274 -15.00 -20.04 18.91
CA PHE A 274 -14.52 -19.86 17.54
C PHE A 274 -13.00 -20.13 17.49
N GLU A 275 -12.56 -21.21 16.83
CA GLU A 275 -11.14 -21.53 16.60
C GLU A 275 -10.73 -21.25 15.14
N GLY A 276 -9.53 -20.67 14.92
CA GLY A 276 -8.96 -20.39 13.58
C GLY A 276 -8.18 -19.06 13.47
N ARG A 277 -7.37 -18.86 12.42
CA ARG A 277 -6.69 -17.56 12.14
C ARG A 277 -7.73 -16.47 11.82
N LEU A 278 -7.49 -15.25 12.30
CA LEU A 278 -8.33 -14.07 12.01
C LEU A 278 -7.89 -13.48 10.66
N TYR A 279 -8.83 -13.31 9.72
CA TYR A 279 -8.59 -12.62 8.44
C TYR A 279 -9.03 -11.14 8.45
N TYR A 280 -9.53 -10.67 9.59
CA TYR A 280 -9.95 -9.29 9.80
C TYR A 280 -8.97 -8.59 10.73
N ARG A 281 -8.60 -7.34 10.40
CA ARG A 281 -7.90 -6.45 11.34
C ARG A 281 -8.94 -5.56 12.02
N TYR A 282 -8.93 -5.57 13.35
CA TYR A 282 -9.84 -4.79 14.18
C TYR A 282 -9.11 -3.56 14.69
N TYR A 283 -9.66 -2.38 14.43
CA TYR A 283 -9.10 -1.13 14.92
C TYR A 283 -10.13 -0.47 15.85
N PRO A 284 -9.90 -0.44 17.17
CA PRO A 284 -10.70 0.38 18.06
C PRO A 284 -10.50 1.85 17.66
N ILE A 285 -11.59 2.60 17.54
CA ILE A 285 -11.54 4.03 17.25
C ILE A 285 -12.27 4.83 18.32
N PRO A 286 -11.75 6.01 18.71
CA PRO A 286 -12.49 6.89 19.60
C PRO A 286 -13.85 7.26 19.00
N TYR A 287 -14.90 7.17 19.81
CA TYR A 287 -16.27 7.43 19.38
C TYR A 287 -16.46 8.80 18.70
N GLY A 288 -15.76 9.85 19.15
CA GLY A 288 -15.83 11.16 18.49
C GLY A 288 -15.37 11.12 17.03
N ARG A 289 -14.21 10.49 16.78
CA ARG A 289 -13.67 10.29 15.42
C ARG A 289 -14.56 9.39 14.58
N ALA A 290 -15.21 8.39 15.18
CA ALA A 290 -16.16 7.54 14.47
C ALA A 290 -17.38 8.30 13.94
N LEU A 291 -17.78 9.39 14.60
CA LEU A 291 -18.89 10.22 14.13
C LEU A 291 -18.52 11.08 12.91
N GLU A 292 -17.24 11.38 12.72
CA GLU A 292 -16.72 12.06 11.52
C GLU A 292 -16.80 11.16 10.28
N GLU A 293 -17.00 9.85 10.48
CA GLU A 293 -17.14 8.86 9.41
C GLU A 293 -18.58 8.70 8.92
N ILE A 294 -19.53 9.41 9.52
CA ILE A 294 -20.92 9.46 9.08
C ILE A 294 -20.98 10.42 7.87
N PRO A 295 -21.29 9.93 6.65
CA PRO A 295 -21.50 10.78 5.48
C PRO A 295 -22.45 11.94 5.78
N THR A 296 -22.12 13.12 5.27
CA THR A 296 -23.00 14.30 5.34
C THR A 296 -24.00 14.28 4.17
N GLU A 297 -25.14 14.96 4.29
CA GLU A 297 -26.19 14.98 3.23
C GLU A 297 -25.67 15.40 1.84
N ASN A 298 -24.51 16.07 1.76
CA ASN A 298 -23.87 16.50 0.51
C ASN A 298 -23.00 15.42 -0.16
N ASP A 299 -22.69 14.31 0.52
CA ASP A 299 -21.84 13.23 -0.03
C ASP A 299 -22.64 12.27 -0.94
N GLU A 300 -23.97 12.36 -0.96
CA GLU A 300 -24.86 11.51 -1.77
C GLU A 300 -25.26 12.14 -3.13
N ASP A 301 -24.96 13.42 -3.38
CA ASP A 301 -25.45 14.19 -4.54
C ASP A 301 -24.51 14.21 -5.77
N PHE A 302 -23.40 13.47 -5.76
CA PHE A 302 -22.44 13.45 -6.86
C PHE A 302 -22.86 12.55 -8.05
N HIS A 303 -24.11 12.55 -8.50
CA HIS A 303 -24.49 11.84 -9.73
C HIS A 303 -25.75 12.39 -10.43
N GLU A 304 -25.55 13.32 -11.36
CA GLU A 304 -26.30 13.45 -12.61
C GLU A 304 -25.53 14.47 -13.46
N ASP A 305 -24.65 14.01 -14.36
CA ASP A 305 -24.16 14.76 -15.55
C ASP A 305 -23.12 13.90 -16.29
N TYR A 306 -23.58 12.79 -16.86
CA TYR A 306 -22.88 12.11 -17.96
C TYR A 306 -23.94 11.71 -19.00
N GLU A 307 -24.64 12.69 -19.56
CA GLU A 307 -25.35 12.51 -20.82
C GLU A 307 -25.05 13.70 -21.74
N ASN A 308 -24.39 13.35 -22.85
CA ASN A 308 -24.31 14.05 -24.13
C ASN A 308 -23.58 15.41 -24.13
N ASP A 309 -22.52 15.50 -24.93
CA ASP A 309 -22.49 16.46 -26.03
C ASP A 309 -21.43 16.03 -27.05
N ASP A 310 -21.93 15.46 -28.14
CA ASP A 310 -21.27 15.42 -29.45
C ASP A 310 -21.39 16.82 -30.10
N GLU A 311 -20.35 17.20 -30.84
CA GLU A 311 -20.32 18.21 -31.93
C GLU A 311 -20.75 19.66 -31.59
N ASP A 312 -19.82 20.63 -31.65
CA ASP A 312 -19.74 21.51 -32.84
C ASP A 312 -18.51 22.45 -32.81
N ASP A 313 -18.00 22.70 -34.02
CA ASP A 313 -16.93 23.61 -34.38
C ASP A 313 -17.28 25.08 -34.11
N SER A 314 -16.30 25.92 -33.75
CA SER A 314 -16.01 27.16 -34.50
C SER A 314 -14.79 27.91 -33.98
N GLU A 315 -14.06 28.43 -34.96
CA GLU A 315 -12.83 29.21 -34.91
C GLU A 315 -13.07 30.68 -34.48
N ASP A 316 -11.94 31.38 -34.35
CA ASP A 316 -11.71 32.83 -34.53
C ASP A 316 -11.57 33.75 -33.29
N ASP A 317 -10.29 34.10 -33.08
CA ASP A 317 -9.68 35.44 -33.16
C ASP A 317 -9.79 36.51 -32.05
N ASP A 318 -8.56 36.95 -31.70
CA ASP A 318 -8.05 38.32 -31.48
C ASP A 318 -8.26 39.07 -30.15
N ASP A 319 -7.10 39.32 -29.52
CA ASP A 319 -6.55 40.59 -28.99
C ASP A 319 -7.48 41.62 -28.32
N ASP A 320 -7.18 42.03 -27.08
CA ASP A 320 -6.38 43.27 -26.83
C ASP A 320 -6.19 43.53 -25.31
N ASP A 321 -5.07 44.20 -25.01
CA ASP A 321 -4.61 44.68 -23.70
C ASP A 321 -5.60 45.62 -22.99
N THR A 322 -5.62 45.62 -21.65
CA THR A 322 -5.47 46.86 -20.85
C THR A 322 -5.29 46.63 -19.34
N ASN A 323 -4.49 47.54 -18.78
CA ASN A 323 -3.91 47.63 -17.44
C ASN A 323 -4.87 47.76 -16.24
N ASP A 324 -4.41 47.19 -15.12
CA ASP A 324 -4.23 47.80 -13.78
C ASP A 324 -5.47 48.38 -13.07
N GLU A 325 -5.89 47.71 -12.00
CA GLU A 325 -6.06 48.32 -10.66
C GLU A 325 -6.26 47.21 -9.63
N GLY A 326 -5.51 47.29 -8.52
CA GLY A 326 -5.49 46.27 -7.47
C GLY A 326 -6.81 46.15 -6.71
N ASP A 327 -7.10 44.91 -6.29
CA ASP A 327 -7.97 44.65 -5.16
C ASP A 327 -7.34 43.54 -4.32
N ASP A 328 -7.06 43.87 -3.07
CA ASP A 328 -6.63 42.95 -2.02
C ASP A 328 -7.77 41.96 -1.79
N ASN A 329 -7.69 40.75 -2.35
CA ASN A 329 -8.43 39.62 -1.83
C ASN A 329 -7.46 38.49 -1.51
N GLN A 330 -7.46 38.18 -0.22
CA GLN A 330 -6.84 37.04 0.41
C GLN A 330 -7.43 35.78 -0.21
N ASP A 331 -6.65 35.12 -1.08
CA ASP A 331 -6.95 33.77 -1.55
C ASP A 331 -6.68 32.79 -0.40
N ASP A 332 -7.66 32.69 0.50
CA ASP A 332 -7.85 31.56 1.40
C ASP A 332 -8.51 30.42 0.60
N ASP A 333 -7.76 29.79 -0.30
CA ASP A 333 -8.12 28.52 -0.95
C ASP A 333 -7.03 27.48 -0.65
N ASP A 334 -6.85 27.17 0.65
CA ASP A 334 -6.15 25.95 1.08
C ASP A 334 -7.22 24.87 1.27
N ASP A 335 -7.47 24.11 0.20
CA ASP A 335 -8.17 22.83 0.22
C ASP A 335 -7.32 21.86 1.07
N HIS A 336 -7.52 21.88 2.39
CA HIS A 336 -6.68 21.17 3.35
C HIS A 336 -6.89 19.66 3.25
N ASP A 337 -6.08 19.01 2.40
CA ASP A 337 -5.65 17.65 2.69
C ASP A 337 -4.88 17.70 4.02
N ASP A 338 -5.55 17.35 5.13
CA ASP A 338 -5.02 17.38 6.51
C ASP A 338 -3.68 16.60 6.67
N HIS A 339 -3.31 15.80 5.67
CA HIS A 339 -2.07 15.03 5.61
C HIS A 339 -0.90 15.77 4.95
N HIS A 340 -1.12 16.91 4.29
CA HIS A 340 -0.06 17.71 3.67
C HIS A 340 0.03 19.10 4.30
N LYS A 341 1.21 19.44 4.80
CA LYS A 341 1.48 20.69 5.50
C LYS A 341 2.60 21.45 4.82
N TYR A 342 2.53 22.77 4.94
CA TYR A 342 3.60 23.65 4.49
C TYR A 342 4.18 24.41 5.67
N ILE A 343 5.49 24.26 5.87
CA ILE A 343 6.22 24.85 6.99
C ILE A 343 7.26 25.80 6.45
N THR A 344 7.21 27.05 6.92
CA THR A 344 8.21 28.04 6.53
C THR A 344 9.48 27.86 7.37
N VAL A 345 10.58 27.49 6.73
CA VAL A 345 11.90 27.34 7.37
C VAL A 345 12.91 28.16 6.59
N GLN A 346 13.61 29.07 7.28
CA GLN A 346 14.65 29.93 6.67
C GLN A 346 14.17 30.70 5.42
N GLY A 347 12.87 31.06 5.39
CA GLY A 347 12.26 31.79 4.27
C GLY A 347 11.82 30.92 3.09
N LEU A 348 11.87 29.60 3.21
CA LEU A 348 11.36 28.64 2.21
C LEU A 348 10.10 27.95 2.74
N LYS A 349 9.06 27.83 1.90
CA LYS A 349 7.86 27.02 2.17
C LYS A 349 8.20 25.56 1.85
N LEU A 350 8.39 24.75 2.90
CA LEU A 350 8.73 23.34 2.78
C LEU A 350 7.49 22.47 2.97
N HIS A 351 7.27 21.55 2.04
CA HIS A 351 6.21 20.55 2.12
C HIS A 351 6.57 19.43 3.08
N VAL A 352 5.57 18.99 3.85
CA VAL A 352 5.65 17.87 4.78
C VAL A 352 4.37 17.03 4.66
N ALA A 353 4.50 15.78 4.24
CA ALA A 353 3.46 14.78 4.45
C ALA A 353 3.48 14.33 5.93
N ASP A 354 2.34 14.31 6.60
CA ASP A 354 2.20 14.12 8.05
C ASP A 354 0.95 13.29 8.37
N ILE A 355 1.16 12.03 8.76
CA ILE A 355 0.06 11.10 9.09
C ILE A 355 0.28 10.41 10.44
N GLY A 356 -0.82 10.06 11.10
CA GLY A 356 -0.80 9.46 12.44
C GLY A 356 -0.63 10.48 13.57
N THR A 357 -0.98 10.06 14.80
CA THR A 357 -1.05 10.96 15.97
C THR A 357 -0.24 10.42 17.17
N GLY A 358 0.69 9.51 16.91
CA GLY A 358 1.54 8.92 17.94
C GLY A 358 2.43 9.93 18.66
N SER A 359 2.72 9.69 19.94
CA SER A 359 3.69 10.51 20.70
C SER A 359 5.13 10.30 20.25
N ASN A 360 5.42 9.13 19.65
CA ASN A 360 6.70 8.82 19.03
C ASN A 360 6.63 9.16 17.54
N VAL A 361 7.59 9.98 17.08
CA VAL A 361 7.63 10.49 15.71
C VAL A 361 8.71 9.79 14.90
N VAL A 362 8.38 9.46 13.65
CA VAL A 362 9.29 8.89 12.66
C VAL A 362 9.40 9.87 11.49
N VAL A 363 10.61 10.31 11.17
CA VAL A 363 10.90 11.17 10.02
C VAL A 363 11.50 10.33 8.90
N PHE A 364 10.90 10.40 7.72
CA PHE A 364 11.34 9.71 6.53
C PHE A 364 12.08 10.66 5.58
N LEU A 365 13.30 10.30 5.20
CA LEU A 365 14.26 11.13 4.48
C LEU A 365 14.61 10.46 3.15
N HIS A 366 14.02 10.95 2.05
CA HIS A 366 14.12 10.36 0.72
C HIS A 366 15.52 10.54 0.07
N GLY A 367 15.74 9.90 -1.07
CA GLY A 367 16.96 10.02 -1.88
C GLY A 367 16.75 10.71 -3.21
N PHE A 368 17.56 10.38 -4.22
CA PHE A 368 17.47 10.93 -5.57
C PHE A 368 17.04 9.85 -6.58
N PRO A 369 16.16 10.18 -7.55
CA PRO A 369 15.29 11.34 -7.68
C PRO A 369 13.96 10.98 -7.02
N GLU A 370 14.00 10.88 -5.69
CA GLU A 370 12.84 10.52 -4.87
C GLU A 370 12.20 11.78 -4.28
N ILE A 371 11.11 11.59 -3.55
CA ILE A 371 10.29 12.62 -2.89
C ILE A 371 9.59 11.96 -1.69
N TRP A 372 8.80 12.70 -0.90
CA TRP A 372 8.02 12.16 0.21
C TRP A 372 7.23 10.89 -0.18
N TYR A 373 6.73 10.83 -1.42
CA TYR A 373 5.91 9.75 -1.96
C TYR A 373 6.61 8.38 -1.99
N SER A 374 7.95 8.36 -2.01
CA SER A 374 8.75 7.12 -1.92
C SER A 374 8.54 6.37 -0.60
N TRP A 375 7.96 7.04 0.41
CA TRP A 375 7.67 6.49 1.73
C TRP A 375 6.20 6.12 1.94
N ARG A 376 5.35 6.18 0.89
CA ARG A 376 3.90 5.94 0.99
C ARG A 376 3.54 4.67 1.75
N HIS A 377 4.27 3.57 1.54
CA HIS A 377 4.03 2.31 2.25
C HIS A 377 4.48 2.36 3.72
N GLN A 378 5.65 2.95 4.00
CA GLN A 378 6.25 2.98 5.33
C GLN A 378 5.54 3.97 6.25
N MET A 379 5.12 5.12 5.73
CA MET A 379 4.36 6.11 6.50
C MET A 379 3.06 5.48 7.01
N VAL A 380 2.31 4.80 6.13
CA VAL A 380 1.04 4.14 6.50
C VAL A 380 1.29 3.04 7.54
N ALA A 381 2.34 2.23 7.36
CA ALA A 381 2.69 1.17 8.31
C ALA A 381 3.06 1.74 9.70
N ALA A 382 3.86 2.81 9.75
CA ALA A 382 4.24 3.47 11.00
C ALA A 382 3.03 4.11 11.70
N ALA A 383 2.16 4.80 10.96
CA ALA A 383 0.93 5.39 11.49
C ALA A 383 0.00 4.32 12.08
N ASN A 384 -0.21 3.21 11.35
CA ASN A 384 -0.99 2.07 11.82
C ASN A 384 -0.40 1.38 13.04
N ALA A 385 0.92 1.45 13.22
CA ALA A 385 1.62 0.98 14.41
C ALA A 385 1.58 1.98 15.58
N GLY A 386 0.88 3.10 15.45
CA GLY A 386 0.70 4.09 16.52
C GLY A 386 1.79 5.15 16.61
N PHE A 387 2.63 5.30 15.58
CA PHE A 387 3.59 6.40 15.46
C PHE A 387 2.94 7.59 14.73
N ARG A 388 3.56 8.76 14.83
CA ARG A 388 3.34 9.85 13.86
C ARG A 388 4.45 9.78 12.81
N ALA A 389 4.07 9.67 11.55
CA ALA A 389 4.97 9.55 10.42
C ALA A 389 5.01 10.86 9.65
N ILE A 390 6.20 11.45 9.52
CA ILE A 390 6.41 12.67 8.72
C ILE A 390 7.43 12.44 7.62
N ALA A 391 7.16 12.91 6.41
CA ALA A 391 8.05 12.81 5.26
C ALA A 391 8.09 14.18 4.55
N PRO A 392 9.14 14.98 4.78
CA PRO A 392 9.33 16.23 4.06
C PRO A 392 9.88 15.98 2.66
N ASP A 393 9.47 16.83 1.71
CA ASP A 393 10.24 17.06 0.50
C ASP A 393 11.41 18.00 0.84
N TYR A 394 12.63 17.67 0.43
CA TYR A 394 13.76 18.59 0.59
C TYR A 394 13.55 19.89 -0.19
N ARG A 395 14.22 20.98 0.22
CA ARG A 395 14.21 22.23 -0.56
C ARG A 395 14.56 21.95 -2.03
N GLY A 396 13.76 22.46 -2.95
CA GLY A 396 13.91 22.23 -4.39
C GLY A 396 13.62 20.81 -4.86
N TYR A 397 12.89 20.02 -4.08
CA TYR A 397 12.28 18.74 -4.47
C TYR A 397 10.76 18.84 -4.34
N GLY A 398 10.05 18.16 -5.23
CA GLY A 398 8.59 17.97 -5.16
C GLY A 398 7.81 19.27 -4.93
N LEU A 399 7.11 19.35 -3.80
CA LEU A 399 6.27 20.50 -3.44
C LEU A 399 6.98 21.58 -2.62
N SER A 400 8.25 21.36 -2.22
CA SER A 400 9.04 22.32 -1.45
C SER A 400 9.69 23.37 -2.33
N ASP A 401 9.72 24.62 -1.83
CA ASP A 401 10.35 25.73 -2.54
C ASP A 401 11.82 25.45 -2.90
N PRO A 402 12.27 25.81 -4.11
CA PRO A 402 13.69 25.82 -4.42
C PRO A 402 14.40 26.96 -3.68
N PRO A 403 15.64 26.75 -3.21
CA PRO A 403 16.43 27.83 -2.63
C PRO A 403 16.81 28.88 -3.70
N PRO A 404 17.01 30.17 -3.33
CA PRO A 404 17.38 31.21 -4.28
C PRO A 404 18.66 30.94 -5.08
N GLN A 405 19.56 30.13 -4.52
CA GLN A 405 20.82 29.72 -5.15
C GLN A 405 20.97 28.20 -5.02
N SER A 406 20.25 27.44 -5.86
CA SER A 406 20.30 25.97 -5.90
C SER A 406 21.72 25.43 -5.87
N GLU A 407 22.65 26.01 -6.64
CA GLU A 407 24.04 25.58 -6.75
C GLU A 407 24.89 25.75 -5.48
N LYS A 408 24.38 26.45 -4.45
CA LYS A 408 25.04 26.61 -3.16
C LYS A 408 24.45 25.74 -2.05
N THR A 409 23.43 24.95 -2.38
CA THR A 409 22.78 24.06 -1.41
C THR A 409 23.75 22.98 -0.97
N SER A 410 23.81 22.76 0.34
CA SER A 410 24.66 21.77 1.02
C SER A 410 23.81 20.71 1.76
N TYR A 411 24.46 19.62 2.18
CA TYR A 411 23.82 18.67 3.12
C TYR A 411 23.49 19.32 4.46
N ARG A 412 24.26 20.33 4.87
CA ARG A 412 24.01 21.08 6.11
C ARG A 412 22.72 21.88 6.02
N ASP A 413 22.42 22.46 4.86
CA ASP A 413 21.14 23.14 4.63
C ASP A 413 19.96 22.18 4.82
N LEU A 414 20.04 20.99 4.22
CA LEU A 414 18.99 19.97 4.36
C LEU A 414 18.83 19.51 5.81
N ALA A 415 19.92 19.26 6.54
CA ALA A 415 19.85 18.92 7.96
C ALA A 415 19.27 20.07 8.81
N SER A 416 19.59 21.32 8.48
CA SER A 416 19.03 22.50 9.17
C SER A 416 17.53 22.64 8.91
N ASP A 417 17.07 22.27 7.71
CA ASP A 417 15.64 22.27 7.39
C ASP A 417 14.87 21.26 8.21
N ILE A 418 15.40 20.04 8.37
CA ILE A 418 14.80 19.04 9.25
C ILE A 418 14.70 19.58 10.68
N LEU A 419 15.75 20.23 11.19
CA LEU A 419 15.70 20.85 12.52
C LEU A 419 14.59 21.90 12.61
N GLY A 420 14.50 22.80 11.62
CA GLY A 420 13.47 23.85 11.58
C GLY A 420 12.05 23.31 11.49
N ILE A 421 11.84 22.25 10.70
CA ILE A 421 10.56 21.53 10.62
C ILE A 421 10.18 20.96 11.99
N LEU A 422 11.11 20.26 12.66
CA LEU A 422 10.85 19.67 13.97
C LEU A 422 10.57 20.71 15.04
N ASP A 423 11.29 21.84 15.02
CA ASP A 423 11.06 22.94 15.96
C ASP A 423 9.71 23.61 15.72
N SER A 424 9.33 23.85 14.45
CA SER A 424 8.02 24.41 14.09
C SER A 424 6.85 23.50 14.49
N LEU A 425 7.04 22.18 14.44
CA LEU A 425 6.04 21.20 14.86
C LEU A 425 6.09 20.87 16.36
N ALA A 426 6.98 21.52 17.11
CA ALA A 426 7.23 21.25 18.53
C ALA A 426 7.57 19.77 18.82
N ILE A 427 8.32 19.12 17.93
CA ILE A 427 8.71 17.71 18.03
C ILE A 427 10.11 17.61 18.67
N PRO A 428 10.24 17.13 19.92
CA PRO A 428 11.51 17.16 20.63
C PRO A 428 12.48 16.06 20.20
N LYS A 429 11.99 14.88 19.83
CA LYS A 429 12.83 13.74 19.43
C LYS A 429 12.14 12.89 18.37
N VAL A 430 12.94 12.26 17.53
CA VAL A 430 12.45 11.45 16.41
C VAL A 430 13.28 10.19 16.19
N PHE A 431 12.66 9.20 15.58
CA PHE A 431 13.36 8.21 14.78
C PHE A 431 13.62 8.77 13.39
N LEU A 432 14.81 8.54 12.84
CA LEU A 432 15.14 8.91 11.46
C LEU A 432 15.17 7.66 10.60
N ILE A 433 14.50 7.69 9.45
CA ILE A 433 14.53 6.63 8.46
C ILE A 433 14.94 7.25 7.15
N ALA A 434 16.03 6.77 6.55
CA ALA A 434 16.64 7.42 5.40
C ALA A 434 17.09 6.45 4.33
N LYS A 435 17.05 6.87 3.08
CA LYS A 435 17.48 6.07 1.93
C LYS A 435 18.35 6.89 0.98
N ASP A 436 19.29 6.21 0.32
CA ASP A 436 20.23 6.82 -0.63
C ASP A 436 20.88 8.08 -0.01
N PHE A 437 20.87 9.24 -0.67
CA PHE A 437 21.56 10.41 -0.13
C PHE A 437 20.90 10.97 1.14
N GLY A 438 19.62 10.66 1.39
CA GLY A 438 18.96 10.97 2.65
C GLY A 438 19.75 10.42 3.85
N VAL A 439 20.51 9.34 3.66
CA VAL A 439 21.43 8.79 4.67
C VAL A 439 22.51 9.80 5.06
N GLY A 440 23.02 10.60 4.12
CA GLY A 440 23.96 11.68 4.40
C GLY A 440 23.35 12.76 5.28
N VAL A 441 22.09 13.14 5.01
CA VAL A 441 21.34 14.10 5.83
C VAL A 441 21.07 13.54 7.22
N ALA A 442 20.60 12.29 7.32
CA ALA A 442 20.32 11.62 8.59
C ALA A 442 21.59 11.45 9.45
N THR A 443 22.72 11.11 8.81
CA THR A 443 24.03 11.01 9.47
C THR A 443 24.44 12.36 10.03
N LEU A 444 24.43 13.41 9.20
CA LEU A 444 24.82 14.75 9.63
C LEU A 444 23.91 15.27 10.74
N PHE A 445 22.59 15.08 10.62
CA PHE A 445 21.63 15.45 11.66
C PHE A 445 21.91 14.70 12.98
N SER A 446 22.17 13.39 12.92
CA SER A 446 22.46 12.59 14.12
C SER A 446 23.76 13.00 14.82
N LEU A 447 24.73 13.50 14.07
CA LEU A 447 25.99 13.99 14.60
C LEU A 447 25.88 15.40 15.19
N LEU A 448 25.10 16.28 14.55
CA LEU A 448 24.90 17.67 14.99
C LEU A 448 23.87 17.81 16.12
N HIS A 449 22.87 16.93 16.14
CA HIS A 449 21.73 16.96 17.04
C HIS A 449 21.45 15.59 17.69
N PRO A 450 22.45 14.94 18.32
CA PRO A 450 22.29 13.61 18.91
C PRO A 450 21.19 13.56 19.98
N GLU A 451 20.88 14.67 20.64
CA GLU A 451 19.81 14.79 21.62
C GLU A 451 18.40 14.66 21.01
N ARG A 452 18.27 14.90 19.70
CA ARG A 452 17.00 14.85 18.94
C ARG A 452 16.72 13.47 18.34
N VAL A 453 17.67 12.54 18.38
CA VAL A 453 17.58 11.25 17.68
C VAL A 453 17.41 10.10 18.66
N VAL A 454 16.32 9.34 18.50
CA VAL A 454 16.04 8.12 19.28
C VAL A 454 16.68 6.89 18.65
N GLY A 455 16.62 6.79 17.32
CA GLY A 455 17.21 5.69 16.54
C GLY A 455 17.24 6.04 15.06
N VAL A 456 18.10 5.36 14.29
CA VAL A 456 18.32 5.64 12.87
C VAL A 456 18.19 4.36 12.03
N VAL A 457 17.35 4.37 11.01
CA VAL A 457 17.28 3.31 9.99
C VAL A 457 17.81 3.85 8.67
N THR A 458 18.71 3.11 8.02
CA THR A 458 19.31 3.49 6.72
C THR A 458 19.11 2.40 5.69
N MET A 459 18.88 2.79 4.44
CA MET A 459 18.64 1.91 3.29
C MET A 459 19.48 2.30 2.08
N GLY A 460 20.02 1.32 1.37
CA GLY A 460 20.81 1.47 0.14
C GLY A 460 22.23 2.01 0.35
N LEU A 461 22.43 2.96 1.27
CA LEU A 461 23.75 3.44 1.68
C LEU A 461 23.99 3.21 3.17
N PRO A 462 25.18 2.72 3.56
CA PRO A 462 25.57 2.68 4.96
C PRO A 462 25.82 4.10 5.49
N ILE A 463 25.77 4.27 6.81
CA ILE A 463 26.31 5.45 7.47
C ILE A 463 27.81 5.50 7.19
N MET A 464 28.26 6.60 6.58
CA MET A 464 29.66 6.82 6.21
C MET A 464 30.27 7.86 7.14
N PRO A 465 31.58 7.77 7.46
CA PRO A 465 32.25 8.77 8.27
C PRO A 465 32.24 10.14 7.57
N PRO A 466 32.06 11.25 8.32
CA PRO A 466 32.25 12.58 7.77
C PRO A 466 33.71 12.79 7.35
N GLY A 467 33.92 13.43 6.20
CA GLY A 467 35.24 13.76 5.66
C GLY A 467 35.36 13.49 4.15
N PRO A 468 36.46 13.94 3.52
CA PRO A 468 36.65 13.81 2.09
C PRO A 468 36.67 12.33 1.70
N ARG A 469 35.68 11.91 0.90
CA ARG A 469 35.70 10.59 0.26
C ARG A 469 36.97 10.53 -0.60
N LYS A 470 37.87 9.59 -0.30
CA LYS A 470 39.02 9.26 -1.15
C LYS A 470 38.57 8.51 -2.41
N THR A 471 37.55 9.01 -3.12
CA THR A 471 37.07 8.43 -4.38
C THR A 471 37.87 8.89 -5.60
N GLY A 472 38.97 9.62 -5.39
CA GLY A 472 39.64 10.39 -6.42
C GLY A 472 40.34 9.64 -7.56
N ASN A 473 40.62 8.33 -7.47
CA ASN A 473 41.58 7.72 -8.42
C ASN A 473 41.13 6.43 -9.16
N TYR A 474 39.89 5.94 -9.01
CA TYR A 474 39.52 4.62 -9.57
C TYR A 474 38.12 4.51 -10.18
N LEU A 475 37.38 5.61 -10.33
CA LEU A 475 36.06 5.54 -10.97
C LEU A 475 36.22 5.54 -12.50
N PRO A 476 35.57 4.61 -13.22
CA PRO A 476 35.70 4.52 -14.67
C PRO A 476 35.17 5.79 -15.35
N GLU A 477 35.74 6.11 -16.51
CA GLU A 477 35.15 7.10 -17.40
C GLU A 477 33.69 6.71 -17.70
N GLY A 478 32.79 7.71 -17.75
CA GLY A 478 31.37 7.45 -17.95
C GLY A 478 30.55 7.17 -16.69
N PHE A 479 31.19 7.05 -15.52
CA PHE A 479 30.48 6.85 -14.25
C PHE A 479 29.47 7.98 -13.97
N TYR A 480 28.21 7.61 -13.67
CA TYR A 480 27.09 8.56 -13.61
C TYR A 480 27.30 9.73 -12.62
N ILE A 481 27.88 9.48 -11.44
CA ILE A 481 28.17 10.56 -10.47
C ILE A 481 29.12 11.58 -11.07
N SER A 482 30.15 11.14 -11.80
CA SER A 482 31.11 12.04 -12.45
C SER A 482 30.44 12.87 -13.54
N ARG A 483 29.54 12.26 -14.33
CA ARG A 483 28.76 12.95 -15.36
C ARG A 483 27.82 14.00 -14.74
N TRP A 484 27.15 13.67 -13.64
CA TRP A 484 26.21 14.56 -12.96
C TRP A 484 26.88 15.64 -12.09
N GLN A 485 28.14 15.43 -11.70
CA GLN A 485 28.97 16.43 -11.04
C GLN A 485 29.34 17.61 -11.94
N GLU A 486 29.46 17.39 -13.25
CA GLU A 486 29.82 18.44 -14.20
C GLU A 486 28.66 19.45 -14.35
N PRO A 487 28.84 20.72 -13.97
CA PRO A 487 27.77 21.71 -14.04
C PRO A 487 27.28 21.92 -15.47
N GLY A 488 25.96 21.86 -15.67
CA GLY A 488 25.31 22.02 -16.97
C GLY A 488 25.21 20.75 -17.81
N ARG A 489 26.01 19.70 -17.51
CA ARG A 489 25.99 18.46 -18.28
C ARG A 489 24.74 17.64 -18.02
N ALA A 490 24.44 17.34 -16.76
CA ALA A 490 23.23 16.61 -16.41
C ALA A 490 21.96 17.41 -16.73
N GLU A 491 22.00 18.73 -16.58
CA GLU A 491 20.91 19.60 -16.99
C GLU A 491 20.66 19.52 -18.50
N ALA A 492 21.71 19.49 -19.32
CA ALA A 492 21.58 19.28 -20.76
C ALA A 492 21.09 17.86 -21.10
N ASP A 493 21.57 16.83 -20.39
CA ASP A 493 21.13 15.45 -20.57
C ASP A 493 19.64 15.27 -20.24
N PHE A 494 19.23 15.76 -19.07
CA PHE A 494 17.85 15.67 -18.57
C PHE A 494 16.92 16.56 -19.38
N GLY A 495 17.37 17.75 -19.79
CA GLY A 495 16.60 18.71 -20.58
C GLY A 495 16.22 18.23 -21.99
N ARG A 496 16.71 17.05 -22.43
CA ARG A 496 16.24 16.39 -23.66
C ARG A 496 14.89 15.68 -23.48
N LEU A 497 14.43 15.50 -22.24
CA LEU A 497 13.32 14.65 -21.86
C LEU A 497 12.37 15.40 -20.92
N ASP A 498 11.10 15.01 -20.90
CA ASP A 498 10.17 15.47 -19.86
C ASP A 498 10.55 14.86 -18.48
N ALA A 499 10.07 15.48 -17.40
CA ALA A 499 10.41 15.08 -16.04
C ALA A 499 9.98 13.63 -15.73
N LYS A 500 8.81 13.21 -16.22
CA LYS A 500 8.31 11.84 -16.07
C LYS A 500 9.29 10.83 -16.70
N THR A 501 9.79 11.12 -17.90
CA THR A 501 10.71 10.26 -18.64
C THR A 501 12.09 10.21 -17.98
N VAL A 502 12.58 11.32 -17.40
CA VAL A 502 13.81 11.32 -16.60
C VAL A 502 13.65 10.39 -15.38
N VAL A 503 12.58 10.54 -14.59
CA VAL A 503 12.33 9.68 -13.42
C VAL A 503 12.22 8.22 -13.84
N ARG A 504 11.46 7.92 -14.90
CA ARG A 504 11.33 6.58 -15.47
C ARG A 504 12.68 5.96 -15.77
N ASN A 505 13.53 6.68 -16.51
CA ASN A 505 14.84 6.18 -16.91
C ASN A 505 15.73 5.92 -15.69
N VAL A 506 15.69 6.79 -14.70
CA VAL A 506 16.43 6.61 -13.45
C VAL A 506 15.91 5.39 -12.67
N TYR A 507 14.61 5.23 -12.45
CA TYR A 507 14.06 4.03 -11.80
C TYR A 507 14.46 2.73 -12.52
N ILE A 508 14.46 2.71 -13.86
CA ILE A 508 14.90 1.56 -14.66
C ILE A 508 16.41 1.30 -14.46
N LEU A 509 17.26 2.33 -14.52
CA LEU A 509 18.71 2.18 -14.41
C LEU A 509 19.13 1.68 -13.04
N PHE A 510 18.59 2.28 -11.98
CA PHE A 510 19.05 2.05 -10.61
C PHE A 510 18.31 0.91 -9.91
N SER A 511 17.31 0.31 -10.56
CA SER A 511 16.77 -1.01 -10.16
C SER A 511 17.61 -2.19 -10.66
N ARG A 512 18.58 -1.95 -11.56
CA ARG A 512 19.54 -2.96 -12.02
C ARG A 512 20.63 -3.18 -10.98
N SER A 513 21.36 -4.28 -11.11
CA SER A 513 22.51 -4.56 -10.24
C SER A 513 23.80 -3.95 -10.75
N GLU A 514 23.86 -3.51 -12.01
CA GLU A 514 25.02 -2.89 -12.62
C GLU A 514 25.13 -1.41 -12.26
N ILE A 515 26.36 -0.92 -12.11
CA ILE A 515 26.63 0.51 -11.97
C ILE A 515 26.40 1.17 -13.35
N PRO A 516 25.59 2.24 -13.45
CA PRO A 516 25.44 2.97 -14.70
C PRO A 516 26.75 3.66 -15.11
N ILE A 517 27.29 3.25 -16.26
CA ILE A 517 28.52 3.77 -16.86
C ILE A 517 28.24 3.99 -18.35
N ALA A 518 28.26 5.24 -18.80
CA ALA A 518 28.05 5.59 -20.21
C ALA A 518 29.34 5.50 -21.03
N ALA A 519 29.23 5.16 -22.32
CA ALA A 519 30.34 5.25 -23.25
C ALA A 519 30.75 6.73 -23.50
N GLU A 520 31.84 6.95 -24.23
CA GLU A 520 32.36 8.30 -24.52
C GLU A 520 31.36 9.14 -25.34
N ASP A 521 30.60 8.49 -26.22
CA ASP A 521 29.61 9.07 -27.13
C ASP A 521 28.17 9.02 -26.61
N GLN A 522 27.96 8.68 -25.33
CA GLN A 522 26.65 8.56 -24.69
C GLN A 522 26.57 9.38 -23.39
N GLU A 523 25.36 9.84 -23.06
CA GLU A 523 25.01 10.34 -21.72
C GLU A 523 24.24 9.28 -20.91
N ILE A 524 23.97 9.57 -19.62
CA ILE A 524 23.39 8.57 -18.71
C ILE A 524 21.95 8.23 -19.10
N MET A 525 21.16 9.20 -19.57
CA MET A 525 19.79 8.93 -20.02
C MET A 525 19.74 8.07 -21.29
N ASP A 526 20.83 7.97 -22.07
CA ASP A 526 20.89 7.13 -23.29
C ASP A 526 21.05 5.63 -22.98
N LEU A 527 21.31 5.27 -21.71
CA LEU A 527 21.48 3.88 -21.27
C LEU A 527 20.15 3.12 -21.14
N VAL A 528 19.02 3.80 -21.32
CA VAL A 528 17.69 3.21 -21.24
C VAL A 528 17.08 3.11 -22.63
N ASP A 529 16.80 1.89 -23.06
CA ASP A 529 15.97 1.66 -24.23
C ASP A 529 14.52 2.06 -23.89
N PRO A 530 13.87 2.96 -24.67
CA PRO A 530 12.49 3.38 -24.42
C PRO A 530 11.49 2.22 -24.32
N SER A 531 11.76 1.07 -24.96
CA SER A 531 10.92 -0.13 -24.88
C SER A 531 11.09 -0.93 -23.58
N THR A 532 12.06 -0.59 -22.73
CA THR A 532 12.29 -1.26 -21.44
C THR A 532 11.07 -1.04 -20.52
N PRO A 533 10.42 -2.09 -20.00
CA PRO A 533 9.29 -1.91 -19.09
C PRO A 533 9.75 -1.33 -17.74
N LEU A 534 8.81 -0.72 -17.01
CA LEU A 534 9.03 -0.30 -15.62
C LEU A 534 9.34 -1.50 -14.72
N PRO A 535 10.05 -1.29 -13.60
CA PRO A 535 10.17 -2.30 -12.55
C PRO A 535 8.78 -2.81 -12.13
N PRO A 536 8.57 -4.12 -11.89
CA PRO A 536 7.24 -4.69 -11.65
C PRO A 536 6.47 -4.14 -10.44
N TRP A 537 7.17 -3.50 -9.51
CA TRP A 537 6.63 -2.90 -8.29
C TRP A 537 6.38 -1.39 -8.41
N PHE A 538 6.69 -0.80 -9.56
CA PHE A 538 6.56 0.64 -9.83
C PHE A 538 5.62 0.86 -11.01
N CYS A 539 4.39 1.31 -10.71
CA CYS A 539 3.34 1.44 -11.72
C CYS A 539 3.38 2.77 -12.48
N GLU A 540 2.57 2.89 -13.53
CA GLU A 540 2.46 4.13 -14.31
C GLU A 540 1.84 5.27 -13.49
N GLU A 541 0.97 4.97 -12.53
CA GLU A 541 0.38 5.96 -11.62
C GLU A 541 1.43 6.51 -10.64
N ASP A 542 2.27 5.62 -10.07
CA ASP A 542 3.40 6.04 -9.25
C ASP A 542 4.30 6.96 -10.09
N LEU A 543 4.69 6.53 -11.29
CA LEU A 543 5.52 7.32 -12.19
C LEU A 543 4.88 8.68 -12.55
N ALA A 544 3.57 8.73 -12.77
CA ALA A 544 2.86 9.98 -13.03
C ALA A 544 2.92 10.93 -11.83
N ALA A 545 2.81 10.42 -10.60
CA ALA A 545 2.95 11.22 -9.38
C ALA A 545 4.35 11.84 -9.27
N TYR A 546 5.41 11.05 -9.50
CA TYR A 546 6.77 11.59 -9.54
C TYR A 546 6.96 12.60 -10.67
N GLY A 547 6.44 12.30 -11.86
CA GLY A 547 6.53 13.17 -13.03
C GLY A 547 5.96 14.56 -12.76
N ALA A 548 4.73 14.63 -12.23
CA ALA A 548 4.07 15.90 -11.90
C ALA A 548 4.83 16.70 -10.83
N LEU A 549 5.39 16.02 -9.84
CA LEU A 549 6.12 16.67 -8.75
C LEU A 549 7.49 17.20 -9.20
N TYR A 550 8.20 16.46 -10.06
CA TYR A 550 9.46 16.93 -10.65
C TYR A 550 9.27 17.94 -11.77
N GLU A 551 8.11 17.96 -12.44
CA GLU A 551 7.76 19.02 -13.38
C GLU A 551 7.65 20.37 -12.66
N LYS A 552 7.14 20.38 -11.43
CA LYS A 552 7.09 21.57 -10.57
C LYS A 552 8.47 21.97 -10.04
N SER A 553 9.22 21.04 -9.44
CA SER A 553 10.49 21.38 -8.76
C SER A 553 11.67 21.53 -9.71
N GLY A 554 11.63 20.84 -10.86
CA GLY A 554 12.78 20.57 -11.69
C GLY A 554 13.85 19.74 -10.96
N PHE A 555 15.02 19.60 -11.60
CA PHE A 555 16.14 18.78 -11.09
C PHE A 555 17.34 19.60 -10.62
N ARG A 556 17.29 20.93 -10.66
CA ARG A 556 18.48 21.77 -10.44
C ARG A 556 19.07 21.60 -9.04
N THR A 557 18.23 21.71 -7.99
CA THR A 557 18.67 21.47 -6.61
C THR A 557 18.96 19.99 -6.37
N ALA A 558 18.20 19.10 -7.03
CA ALA A 558 18.36 17.67 -6.93
C ALA A 558 19.70 17.16 -7.52
N LEU A 559 20.22 17.83 -8.56
CA LEU A 559 21.55 17.59 -9.11
C LEU A 559 22.67 18.22 -8.25
N GLN A 560 22.37 19.31 -7.54
CA GLN A 560 23.32 19.90 -6.59
C GLN A 560 23.54 18.95 -5.39
N VAL A 561 22.48 18.63 -4.67
CA VAL A 561 22.51 17.68 -3.54
C VAL A 561 21.74 16.43 -4.00
N PRO A 562 22.45 15.32 -4.27
CA PRO A 562 23.71 14.96 -3.62
C PRO A 562 25.01 15.21 -4.40
N TYR A 563 24.98 15.30 -5.73
CA TYR A 563 26.16 14.96 -6.54
C TYR A 563 27.31 15.97 -6.44
N ARG A 564 27.00 17.27 -6.42
CA ARG A 564 28.00 18.35 -6.39
C ARG A 564 28.42 18.71 -4.97
N ALA A 565 27.53 18.49 -4.00
CA ALA A 565 27.80 18.71 -2.57
C ALA A 565 28.49 17.51 -1.87
N ILE A 566 28.65 16.35 -2.53
CA ILE A 566 29.20 15.12 -1.91
C ILE A 566 30.64 15.25 -1.38
N ARG A 567 31.38 16.27 -1.81
CA ARG A 567 32.78 16.53 -1.44
C ARG A 567 32.92 17.62 -0.36
N GLU A 568 31.81 18.19 0.10
CA GLU A 568 31.87 19.19 1.16
C GLU A 568 32.41 18.59 2.45
N GLU A 569 33.42 19.26 3.03
CA GLU A 569 33.97 18.84 4.30
C GLU A 569 32.99 19.17 5.43
N SER A 570 32.68 18.18 6.25
CA SER A 570 31.92 18.38 7.48
C SER A 570 32.89 18.33 8.65
N ASP A 571 33.17 19.49 9.26
CA ASP A 571 33.96 19.60 10.49
C ASP A 571 33.10 19.18 11.68
N VAL A 572 33.00 17.86 11.90
CA VAL A 572 32.30 17.26 13.03
C VAL A 572 33.34 16.69 13.98
N ALA A 573 33.39 17.24 15.20
CA ALA A 573 34.40 16.88 16.20
C ALA A 573 34.27 15.43 16.71
N ASP A 574 33.05 14.91 16.83
CA ASP A 574 32.74 13.54 17.27
C ASP A 574 31.97 12.81 16.16
N PRO A 575 32.63 12.01 15.30
CA PRO A 575 32.01 11.38 14.14
C PRO A 575 31.22 10.10 14.49
N ILE A 576 30.84 9.92 15.76
CA ILE A 576 30.15 8.73 16.24
C ILE A 576 28.64 9.00 16.34
N VAL A 577 27.86 8.23 15.59
CA VAL A 577 26.39 8.18 15.75
C VAL A 577 26.08 7.33 16.98
N LYS A 578 25.57 7.99 18.02
CA LYS A 578 25.32 7.38 19.34
C LYS A 578 23.99 6.65 19.45
N ALA A 579 23.04 7.00 18.59
CA ALA A 579 21.72 6.37 18.59
C ALA A 579 21.82 4.92 18.06
N PRO A 580 20.97 3.99 18.56
CA PRO A 580 20.82 2.67 17.95
C PRO A 580 20.50 2.82 16.47
N ALA A 581 21.02 1.90 15.66
CA ALA A 581 20.88 1.96 14.23
C ALA A 581 20.56 0.61 13.60
N LEU A 582 19.78 0.65 12.51
CA LEU A 582 19.52 -0.47 11.62
C LEU A 582 19.93 -0.08 10.20
N PHE A 583 20.75 -0.91 9.56
CA PHE A 583 21.07 -0.80 8.15
C PHE A 583 20.42 -1.94 7.37
N ILE A 584 19.56 -1.61 6.41
CA ILE A 584 18.88 -2.55 5.52
C ILE A 584 19.49 -2.42 4.12
N MET A 585 20.05 -3.50 3.59
CA MET A 585 20.71 -3.50 2.29
C MET A 585 20.08 -4.52 1.34
N GLY A 586 19.79 -4.06 0.12
CA GLY A 586 19.42 -4.95 -0.97
C GLY A 586 20.63 -5.77 -1.44
N GLY A 587 20.50 -7.10 -1.52
CA GLY A 587 21.57 -7.97 -2.01
C GLY A 587 21.93 -7.74 -3.47
N LYS A 588 21.00 -7.18 -4.25
CA LYS A 588 21.15 -6.81 -5.66
C LYS A 588 21.38 -5.32 -5.90
N ASP A 589 21.47 -4.51 -4.85
CA ASP A 589 21.75 -3.08 -4.96
C ASP A 589 23.16 -2.85 -5.56
N TYR A 590 23.21 -2.07 -6.65
CA TYR A 590 24.44 -1.74 -7.36
C TYR A 590 25.46 -0.99 -6.50
N VAL A 591 25.02 -0.32 -5.42
CA VAL A 591 25.88 0.43 -4.50
C VAL A 591 26.90 -0.49 -3.81
N ASN A 592 26.58 -1.77 -3.59
CA ASN A 592 27.56 -2.74 -3.08
C ASN A 592 28.81 -2.85 -3.97
N LYS A 593 28.66 -2.60 -5.28
CA LYS A 593 29.76 -2.66 -6.26
C LYS A 593 30.63 -1.41 -6.25
N PHE A 594 30.27 -0.38 -5.48
CA PHE A 594 31.14 0.80 -5.35
C PHE A 594 32.43 0.42 -4.62
N PRO A 595 33.60 0.90 -5.10
CA PRO A 595 34.88 0.55 -4.52
C PRO A 595 34.92 0.78 -3.00
N GLY A 596 35.11 -0.32 -2.25
CA GLY A 596 35.28 -0.31 -0.80
C GLY A 596 33.98 -0.31 0.04
N ILE A 597 32.78 -0.24 -0.56
CA ILE A 597 31.52 -0.28 0.19
C ILE A 597 31.26 -1.66 0.77
N GLU A 598 31.34 -2.72 -0.05
CA GLU A 598 31.15 -4.10 0.43
C GLU A 598 32.14 -4.45 1.55
N ASP A 599 33.41 -4.11 1.38
CA ASP A 599 34.45 -4.30 2.41
C ASP A 599 34.14 -3.50 3.68
N TYR A 600 33.66 -2.27 3.57
CA TYR A 600 33.32 -1.43 4.72
C TYR A 600 32.19 -2.04 5.55
N ILE A 601 31.16 -2.57 4.89
CA ILE A 601 30.02 -3.23 5.52
C ILE A 601 30.47 -4.56 6.16
N ASN A 602 31.16 -5.42 5.40
CA ASN A 602 31.49 -6.79 5.83
C ASN A 602 32.63 -6.86 6.85
N SER A 603 33.57 -5.90 6.84
CA SER A 603 34.68 -5.87 7.81
C SER A 603 34.27 -5.43 9.22
N GLY A 604 33.04 -4.92 9.38
CA GLY A 604 32.57 -4.37 10.65
C GLY A 604 33.10 -2.97 10.96
N LYS A 605 33.90 -2.35 10.08
CA LYS A 605 34.42 -0.97 10.24
C LYS A 605 33.32 0.06 10.46
N ILE A 606 32.14 -0.17 9.90
CA ILE A 606 30.96 0.68 10.14
C ILE A 606 30.64 0.83 11.62
N LYS A 607 30.91 -0.20 12.44
CA LYS A 607 30.66 -0.18 13.90
C LYS A 607 31.63 0.70 14.68
N GLU A 608 32.73 1.15 14.07
CA GLU A 608 33.61 2.16 14.68
C GLU A 608 32.91 3.54 14.73
N PHE A 609 31.98 3.80 13.79
CA PHE A 609 31.22 5.04 13.70
C PHE A 609 29.79 4.89 14.22
N VAL A 610 29.26 3.67 14.22
CA VAL A 610 27.91 3.35 14.69
C VAL A 610 27.97 2.10 15.59
N PRO A 611 28.37 2.23 16.86
CA PRO A 611 28.64 1.09 17.73
C PRO A 611 27.44 0.16 17.93
N ASP A 612 26.24 0.72 18.01
CA ASP A 612 24.98 0.00 18.20
C ASP A 612 24.24 -0.20 16.86
N LEU A 613 24.88 -0.91 15.94
CA LEU A 613 24.37 -1.18 14.60
C LEU A 613 23.95 -2.65 14.39
N GLU A 614 22.69 -2.82 13.99
CA GLU A 614 22.15 -4.03 13.35
C GLU A 614 22.24 -3.91 11.82
N ILE A 615 22.60 -4.98 11.11
CA ILE A 615 22.67 -5.02 9.64
C ILE A 615 21.80 -6.16 9.14
N VAL A 616 20.93 -5.88 8.18
CA VAL A 616 20.02 -6.84 7.54
C VAL A 616 20.19 -6.77 6.03
N PHE A 617 20.33 -7.94 5.40
CA PHE A 617 20.39 -8.07 3.94
C PHE A 617 19.11 -8.70 3.41
N LEU A 618 18.52 -8.07 2.41
CA LEU A 618 17.38 -8.60 1.66
C LEU A 618 17.89 -9.16 0.32
N PRO A 619 18.03 -10.48 0.14
CA PRO A 619 18.78 -11.06 -0.98
C PRO A 619 18.35 -10.59 -2.36
N GLU A 620 17.03 -10.43 -2.56
CA GLU A 620 16.45 -9.99 -3.83
C GLU A 620 16.25 -8.47 -3.93
N GLY A 621 16.54 -7.73 -2.86
CA GLY A 621 16.37 -6.29 -2.79
C GLY A 621 17.34 -5.55 -3.71
N THR A 622 16.81 -4.58 -4.45
CA THR A 622 17.52 -3.63 -5.30
C THR A 622 17.69 -2.29 -4.56
N HIS A 623 18.05 -1.23 -5.27
CA HIS A 623 18.29 0.09 -4.66
C HIS A 623 17.03 0.72 -4.03
N PHE A 624 15.85 0.42 -4.56
CA PHE A 624 14.56 0.94 -4.08
C PHE A 624 13.83 -0.08 -3.21
N VAL A 625 14.56 -0.75 -2.31
CA VAL A 625 14.05 -1.91 -1.55
C VAL A 625 12.79 -1.59 -0.75
N GLN A 626 12.62 -0.34 -0.30
CA GLN A 626 11.44 0.12 0.44
C GLN A 626 10.16 0.16 -0.41
N GLU A 627 10.28 0.35 -1.72
CA GLU A 627 9.18 0.30 -2.69
C GLU A 627 9.05 -1.09 -3.31
N GLN A 628 10.16 -1.80 -3.53
CA GLN A 628 10.18 -3.16 -4.08
C GLN A 628 9.61 -4.21 -3.13
N SER A 629 9.87 -4.09 -1.83
CA SER A 629 9.48 -5.08 -0.82
C SER A 629 8.96 -4.40 0.45
N PRO A 630 7.87 -3.62 0.33
CA PRO A 630 7.42 -2.71 1.38
C PRO A 630 7.03 -3.46 2.66
N GLU A 631 6.38 -4.62 2.59
CA GLU A 631 5.96 -5.37 3.77
C GLU A 631 7.16 -5.87 4.60
N GLU A 632 8.19 -6.38 3.94
CA GLU A 632 9.40 -6.89 4.61
C GLU A 632 10.17 -5.74 5.26
N VAL A 633 10.35 -4.63 4.53
CA VAL A 633 10.98 -3.42 5.06
C VAL A 633 10.18 -2.83 6.22
N ASN A 634 8.85 -2.78 6.12
CA ASN A 634 7.96 -2.32 7.18
C ASN A 634 8.12 -3.17 8.44
N GLN A 635 8.18 -4.50 8.31
CA GLN A 635 8.37 -5.39 9.45
C GLN A 635 9.71 -5.14 10.16
N LEU A 636 10.79 -4.92 9.41
CA LEU A 636 12.10 -4.60 9.96
C LEU A 636 12.10 -3.26 10.69
N ILE A 637 11.53 -2.22 10.05
CA ILE A 637 11.39 -0.89 10.64
C ILE A 637 10.58 -0.96 11.94
N LEU A 638 9.36 -1.52 11.91
CA LEU A 638 8.48 -1.58 13.08
C LEU A 638 9.08 -2.41 14.22
N THR A 639 9.80 -3.49 13.90
CA THR A 639 10.53 -4.28 14.89
C THR A 639 11.62 -3.44 15.56
N PHE A 640 12.38 -2.68 14.78
CA PHE A 640 13.40 -1.78 15.32
C PHE A 640 12.79 -0.66 16.17
N LEU A 641 11.78 0.04 15.66
CA LEU A 641 11.10 1.10 16.41
C LEU A 641 10.55 0.56 17.74
N GLY A 642 9.91 -0.61 17.73
CA GLY A 642 9.34 -1.26 18.92
C GLY A 642 10.35 -1.65 20.00
N LYS A 643 11.63 -1.86 19.64
CA LYS A 643 12.72 -2.16 20.59
C LYS A 643 13.21 -0.92 21.34
N HIS A 644 12.99 0.27 20.80
CA HIS A 644 13.67 1.51 21.22
C HIS A 644 12.71 2.65 21.64
N ILE A 645 11.45 2.31 21.90
CA ILE A 645 10.40 3.21 22.43
C ILE A 645 10.26 3.14 23.96
#